data_AF-A0A8I0HC92-F1
#
_entry.id   AF-A0A8I0HC92-F1
#
_cell.length_a   1.000
_cell.length_b   1.000
_cell.length_c   1.000
_cell.angle_alpha   90.00
_cell.angle_beta   90.00
_cell.angle_gamma   90.00
#
_symmetry.space_group_name_H-M   'P 1'
#
loop_
_entity.id
_entity.type
_entity.pdbx_description
1 polymer ?
#
loop_
_entity_poly.entity_id
_entity_poly.type
_entity_poly.pdbx_seq_one_letter_code
_entity_poly.pdbx_strand_id
1 'polypeptide(L)'
;MLPTHLGQPVIHPLEFMRMQGDHVSHGDQADVTRLPTPPPTGSTRTGSSPTDTSPEADPGASWIRNRRLRLALIWAASIATAAALWPVVFNVRAIESFIFFYHIDSDVYRAGAQAFLDGLNLYEQDYVVGGIQLPFTYPPIATVVFTPLLLVPSSTMGVLLTLLSAVLMWWCIAIVLRRVIRGISTYDSRLFALLILPTALFTEPVNQTLQFGQINILLMTLVLMDTFTRKPWLPRGFWIGLAAAIKLTPAVFGLYFLVKRDWKGAITSIISGVGFTLLAFALLPSSSVQYWTETLSDPSRIGNLSYITNQSIRGMLSRLMHENQDVVELIWMASVVLVLIGVTIAMVRVFRAGSVHGTVLLNSLIALLCSPVSWSHHWVWLIPITLGFAASAWSQRDSAPRTAATSLTMALVTTVPMLIPTFWNMPFDSEAAPAWPLLLHPSGSSYVVVAIATVIVCLVNPRVFGTGKASVDKAPTADARGVNPALTVTLLVVSAYLAINAWYKGENGNVRLIQYPRAVLDGLDLTSFGYLVTEPLRTDNLVALWVIGALNIVSLIWCAVVIVQRLANRVPTAFTIAVALTIALLSEPVQSALQMGSLTLVVLALILTDLVAPRSVLPRGLLTGLTAGLTGWPVLIIVALFIQRRVRAAVTAAITAVVLWVAGWLLAPSGRSTLIDVQTTVHDGADNASLAGFLARWISDSPIIMIIWAVIALAVGAWAVYRTHAMGDLTLSTTIALAWPAIALPTVYAYMWVLLIPLVVLLVARGRVFAAFLWAFVALVNWVPVQVPYDTHFPLNHREMFDHVGLAGSYLLVEPLTIAPAVIGLLLVVTAARSGRSTH
;
A
#
# COMPACT_ATOMS: atom_id res chain seq x y z
N MET A 1 13.42 -22.06 -54.08
CA MET A 1 14.66 -22.80 -54.41
C MET A 1 15.00 -23.69 -53.21
N LEU A 2 15.46 -24.92 -53.48
CA LEU A 2 16.01 -25.91 -52.52
C LEU A 2 17.56 -25.94 -52.69
N PRO A 3 18.41 -26.55 -51.82
CA PRO A 3 18.31 -27.81 -51.03
C PRO A 3 18.30 -27.58 -49.49
N THR A 4 17.96 -28.49 -48.54
CA THR A 4 18.40 -29.88 -48.18
C THR A 4 19.90 -30.01 -47.77
N HIS A 5 20.34 -30.82 -46.79
CA HIS A 5 19.80 -32.09 -46.22
C HIS A 5 19.99 -32.28 -44.68
N LEU A 6 19.01 -32.98 -44.08
CA LEU A 6 19.05 -34.13 -43.14
C LEU A 6 20.05 -34.25 -41.97
N GLY A 7 19.56 -34.81 -40.84
CA GLY A 7 20.37 -35.30 -39.72
C GLY A 7 19.58 -35.75 -38.48
N GLN A 8 18.82 -36.85 -38.54
CA GLN A 8 18.27 -37.56 -37.37
C GLN A 8 18.69 -39.05 -37.41
N PRO A 9 18.68 -39.75 -36.26
CA PRO A 9 17.50 -40.58 -35.94
C PRO A 9 17.01 -40.49 -34.48
N VAL A 10 15.77 -40.94 -34.25
CA VAL A 10 15.16 -41.16 -32.92
C VAL A 10 15.10 -42.66 -32.64
N ILE A 11 15.50 -43.08 -31.43
CA ILE A 11 15.10 -44.36 -30.81
C ILE A 11 14.78 -44.10 -29.33
N HIS A 12 13.74 -44.76 -28.80
CA HIS A 12 13.30 -44.69 -27.40
C HIS A 12 13.35 -46.13 -26.77
N PRO A 13 13.05 -46.37 -25.48
CA PRO A 13 13.79 -47.34 -24.67
C PRO A 13 13.08 -48.68 -24.48
N LEU A 14 13.80 -49.69 -23.97
CA LEU A 14 13.37 -50.63 -22.91
C LEU A 14 14.47 -51.69 -22.60
N GLU A 15 14.22 -52.51 -21.56
CA GLU A 15 14.87 -53.79 -21.20
C GLU A 15 16.34 -53.79 -20.69
N PHE A 16 16.82 -54.80 -19.95
CA PHE A 16 16.26 -55.44 -18.73
C PHE A 16 17.39 -56.15 -17.93
N MET A 17 17.10 -56.56 -16.68
CA MET A 17 17.98 -57.17 -15.65
C MET A 17 19.11 -58.14 -16.07
N ARG A 18 20.26 -58.07 -15.35
CA ARG A 18 21.00 -59.16 -14.62
C ARG A 18 22.45 -58.72 -14.26
N MET A 19 23.22 -59.35 -13.35
CA MET A 19 23.03 -59.84 -11.96
C MET A 19 24.42 -60.32 -11.40
N GLN A 20 24.59 -60.41 -10.06
CA GLN A 20 25.73 -61.06 -9.32
C GLN A 20 27.13 -60.38 -9.42
N GLY A 21 28.00 -60.41 -8.39
CA GLY A 21 27.88 -60.87 -7.00
C GLY A 21 29.19 -60.79 -6.17
N ASP A 22 29.07 -60.95 -4.83
CA ASP A 22 30.02 -61.62 -3.88
C ASP A 22 31.44 -61.01 -3.56
N HIS A 23 32.10 -61.17 -2.38
CA HIS A 23 31.71 -61.40 -0.95
C HIS A 23 32.93 -61.30 0.04
N VAL A 24 32.70 -61.20 1.37
CA VAL A 24 33.57 -61.63 2.54
C VAL A 24 34.73 -60.70 3.06
N SER A 25 35.31 -61.02 4.25
CA SER A 25 35.77 -60.11 5.34
C SER A 25 36.82 -60.68 6.35
N HIS A 26 37.34 -59.81 7.27
CA HIS A 26 38.29 -60.08 8.42
C HIS A 26 39.71 -60.61 8.04
N GLY A 27 40.79 -60.69 8.85
CA GLY A 27 41.21 -60.37 10.25
C GLY A 27 42.56 -61.12 10.55
N ASP A 28 43.39 -60.95 11.60
CA ASP A 28 43.59 -60.01 12.74
C ASP A 28 44.98 -60.31 13.43
N GLN A 29 45.46 -59.51 14.43
CA GLN A 29 46.58 -59.78 15.40
C GLN A 29 48.06 -59.85 14.88
N ALA A 30 49.16 -59.67 15.66
CA ALA A 30 49.42 -59.17 17.04
C ALA A 30 50.92 -58.71 17.26
N ASP A 31 51.23 -58.22 18.48
CA ASP A 31 52.45 -57.50 18.97
C ASP A 31 53.63 -58.37 19.49
N VAL A 32 54.89 -57.86 19.39
CA VAL A 32 56.02 -58.10 20.33
C VAL A 32 56.98 -56.88 20.35
N THR A 33 57.47 -56.48 21.53
CA THR A 33 58.27 -55.24 21.77
C THR A 33 59.80 -55.42 21.88
N ARG A 34 60.58 -54.41 21.43
CA ARG A 34 61.95 -54.07 21.90
C ARG A 34 62.26 -52.56 21.75
N LEU A 35 63.15 -52.05 22.62
CA LEU A 35 63.69 -50.68 22.72
C LEU A 35 65.15 -50.75 23.26
N PRO A 36 65.97 -49.68 23.26
CA PRO A 36 65.80 -48.34 22.66
C PRO A 36 66.99 -47.85 21.79
N THR A 37 66.74 -46.90 20.87
CA THR A 37 67.49 -45.61 20.62
C THR A 37 67.20 -45.06 19.20
N PRO A 38 67.17 -43.73 18.97
CA PRO A 38 66.67 -43.14 17.72
C PRO A 38 67.77 -42.88 16.67
N PRO A 39 67.62 -43.38 15.43
CA PRO A 39 67.12 -42.55 14.31
C PRO A 39 66.34 -43.41 13.25
N PRO A 40 66.17 -43.00 11.98
CA PRO A 40 65.60 -41.74 11.43
C PRO A 40 64.33 -41.98 10.57
N THR A 41 63.70 -40.89 10.08
CA THR A 41 62.49 -40.83 9.21
C THR A 41 61.18 -41.30 9.89
N GLY A 42 59.98 -40.84 9.52
CA GLY A 42 59.54 -39.80 8.58
C GLY A 42 58.42 -38.93 9.20
N SER A 43 58.04 -37.76 8.70
CA SER A 43 57.16 -37.57 7.51
C SER A 43 56.05 -38.62 7.40
N THR A 44 54.75 -38.30 7.40
CA THR A 44 54.11 -37.04 6.98
C THR A 44 53.00 -36.55 7.94
N ARG A 45 53.29 -35.52 8.74
CA ARG A 45 52.28 -34.48 9.05
C ARG A 45 52.49 -33.35 8.06
N THR A 46 51.69 -33.33 7.00
CA THR A 46 51.67 -32.21 6.04
C THR A 46 51.13 -30.97 6.73
N GLY A 47 52.01 -30.01 7.00
CA GLY A 47 51.62 -28.68 7.44
C GLY A 47 51.01 -27.86 6.31
N SER A 48 49.83 -28.25 5.83
CA SER A 48 48.86 -27.24 5.43
C SER A 48 48.38 -26.56 6.71
N SER A 49 48.17 -25.25 6.65
CA SER A 49 47.39 -24.52 7.66
C SER A 49 46.03 -25.19 7.88
N PRO A 50 45.31 -24.89 8.97
CA PRO A 50 43.86 -24.99 8.93
C PRO A 50 43.41 -24.12 7.76
N THR A 51 43.00 -24.76 6.67
CA THR A 51 42.32 -24.07 5.59
C THR A 51 40.99 -23.64 6.18
N ASP A 52 40.92 -22.39 6.63
CA ASP A 52 39.69 -21.72 7.01
C ASP A 52 38.86 -21.49 5.74
N THR A 53 38.36 -22.59 5.19
CA THR A 53 37.27 -22.63 4.23
C THR A 53 35.94 -22.52 4.98
N SER A 54 35.85 -21.55 5.89
CA SER A 54 34.68 -20.68 5.80
C SER A 54 34.63 -20.20 4.34
N PRO A 55 33.54 -20.47 3.60
CA PRO A 55 33.53 -20.21 2.18
C PRO A 55 33.57 -18.69 1.97
N GLU A 56 34.72 -18.16 1.53
CA GLU A 56 34.85 -16.75 1.18
C GLU A 56 33.68 -16.36 0.28
N ALA A 57 32.89 -15.40 0.75
CA ALA A 57 31.62 -15.09 0.13
C ALA A 57 31.87 -14.35 -1.19
N ASP A 58 31.94 -15.13 -2.28
CA ASP A 58 32.12 -14.69 -3.68
C ASP A 58 31.62 -13.25 -3.88
N PRO A 59 32.53 -12.26 -4.09
CA PRO A 59 32.22 -10.83 -4.15
C PRO A 59 31.30 -10.36 -5.30
N GLY A 60 30.60 -11.28 -5.98
CA GLY A 60 29.50 -11.02 -6.91
C GLY A 60 28.22 -11.85 -6.67
N ALA A 61 28.21 -12.78 -5.72
CA ALA A 61 27.10 -13.73 -5.54
C ALA A 61 25.80 -13.06 -5.06
N SER A 62 24.83 -12.95 -5.98
CA SER A 62 23.49 -12.44 -5.70
C SER A 62 22.84 -13.15 -4.51
N TRP A 63 22.20 -12.37 -3.63
CA TRP A 63 21.48 -12.87 -2.44
C TRP A 63 20.39 -13.88 -2.84
N ILE A 64 19.74 -13.66 -3.99
CA ILE A 64 18.80 -14.62 -4.59
C ILE A 64 19.56 -15.53 -5.57
N ARG A 65 20.23 -16.55 -5.02
CA ARG A 65 21.06 -17.52 -5.78
C ARG A 65 20.27 -18.36 -6.79
N ASN A 66 18.99 -18.66 -6.51
CA ASN A 66 18.15 -19.49 -7.39
C ASN A 66 17.71 -18.70 -8.65
N ARG A 67 18.28 -19.05 -9.82
CA ARG A 67 17.99 -18.41 -11.12
C ARG A 67 16.51 -18.44 -11.50
N ARG A 68 15.77 -19.54 -11.23
CA ARG A 68 14.34 -19.65 -11.58
C ARG A 68 13.50 -18.71 -10.74
N LEU A 69 13.70 -18.72 -9.41
CA LEU A 69 13.03 -17.79 -8.49
C LEU A 69 13.35 -16.33 -8.84
N ARG A 70 14.62 -16.03 -9.13
CA ARG A 70 15.06 -14.68 -9.51
C ARG A 70 14.41 -14.18 -10.79
N LEU A 71 14.29 -15.02 -11.82
CA LEU A 71 13.60 -14.67 -13.06
C LEU A 71 12.09 -14.47 -12.82
N ALA A 72 11.44 -15.34 -12.04
CA ALA A 72 10.02 -15.18 -11.68
C ALA A 72 9.77 -13.87 -10.91
N LEU A 73 10.65 -13.51 -9.98
CA LEU A 73 10.58 -12.24 -9.24
C LEU A 73 10.78 -11.01 -10.15
N ILE A 74 11.70 -11.07 -11.12
CA ILE A 74 11.89 -10.01 -12.12
C ILE A 74 10.61 -9.86 -12.97
N TRP A 75 10.07 -10.96 -13.52
CA TRP A 75 8.84 -10.92 -14.32
C TRP A 75 7.64 -10.39 -13.53
N ALA A 76 7.43 -10.87 -12.31
CA ALA A 76 6.34 -10.40 -11.45
C ALA A 76 6.46 -8.90 -11.14
N ALA A 77 7.67 -8.40 -10.84
CA ALA A 77 7.92 -6.99 -10.58
C ALA A 77 7.77 -6.12 -11.83
N SER A 78 8.20 -6.59 -13.01
CA SER A 78 8.01 -5.90 -14.29
C SER A 78 6.53 -5.82 -14.69
N ILE A 79 5.76 -6.90 -14.51
CA ILE A 79 4.30 -6.91 -14.75
C ILE A 79 3.60 -5.96 -13.78
N ALA A 80 3.94 -6.00 -12.49
CA ALA A 80 3.39 -5.08 -11.49
C ALA A 80 3.79 -3.61 -11.74
N THR A 81 4.98 -3.35 -12.30
CA THR A 81 5.40 -2.01 -12.72
C THR A 81 4.59 -1.53 -13.92
N ALA A 82 4.38 -2.38 -14.93
CA ALA A 82 3.54 -2.05 -16.08
C ALA A 82 2.09 -1.75 -15.65
N ALA A 83 1.52 -2.57 -14.76
CA ALA A 83 0.20 -2.35 -14.19
C ALA A 83 0.11 -1.06 -13.34
N ALA A 84 1.16 -0.70 -12.59
CA ALA A 84 1.23 0.54 -11.83
C ALA A 84 1.34 1.81 -12.70
N LEU A 85 1.97 1.70 -13.87
CA LEU A 85 2.11 2.80 -14.82
C LEU A 85 0.91 2.95 -15.76
N TRP A 86 0.16 1.87 -16.02
CA TRP A 86 -0.97 1.87 -16.97
C TRP A 86 -1.96 3.03 -16.77
N PRO A 87 -2.45 3.32 -15.54
CA PRO A 87 -3.43 4.40 -15.31
C PRO A 87 -2.89 5.82 -15.55
N VAL A 88 -1.57 5.96 -15.70
CA VAL A 88 -0.87 7.24 -15.84
C VAL A 88 -0.19 7.38 -17.21
N VAL A 89 -0.13 6.30 -18.00
CA VAL A 89 0.23 6.33 -19.42
C VAL A 89 -1.04 6.47 -20.27
N PHE A 90 -2.12 5.76 -19.93
CA PHE A 90 -3.38 5.76 -20.65
C PHE A 90 -4.50 6.35 -19.80
N ASN A 91 -5.39 7.11 -20.44
CA ASN A 91 -6.60 7.62 -19.81
C ASN A 91 -7.59 6.47 -19.58
N VAL A 92 -7.70 6.03 -18.32
CA VAL A 92 -8.58 4.92 -17.90
C VAL A 92 -10.07 5.21 -18.18
N ARG A 93 -10.46 6.47 -18.36
CA ARG A 93 -11.83 6.86 -18.77
C ARG A 93 -12.07 6.74 -20.28
N ALA A 94 -11.06 6.38 -21.07
CA ALA A 94 -11.10 6.31 -22.53
C ALA A 94 -10.26 5.14 -23.09
N ILE A 95 -10.40 3.95 -22.49
CA ILE A 95 -9.58 2.76 -22.83
C ILE A 95 -9.80 2.32 -24.28
N GLU A 96 -11.02 2.40 -24.81
CA GLU A 96 -11.35 1.96 -26.18
C GLU A 96 -10.54 2.66 -27.29
N SER A 97 -10.18 3.92 -27.05
CA SER A 97 -9.46 4.76 -28.00
C SER A 97 -7.97 4.90 -27.67
N PHE A 98 -7.46 4.18 -26.65
CA PHE A 98 -6.06 4.21 -26.19
C PHE A 98 -5.49 5.63 -26.00
N ILE A 99 -6.35 6.58 -25.61
CA ILE A 99 -5.95 7.99 -25.42
C ILE A 99 -4.93 8.07 -24.28
N PHE A 100 -3.80 8.72 -24.53
CA PHE A 100 -2.77 8.96 -23.51
C PHE A 100 -3.29 9.87 -22.39
N PHE A 101 -2.78 9.69 -21.18
CA PHE A 101 -3.13 10.54 -20.04
C PHE A 101 -2.68 12.01 -20.28
N TYR A 102 -3.44 12.97 -19.77
CA TYR A 102 -3.09 14.40 -19.89
C TYR A 102 -2.42 14.90 -18.60
N HIS A 103 -1.20 15.41 -18.72
CA HIS A 103 -0.34 15.77 -17.60
C HIS A 103 -0.21 17.30 -17.50
N ILE A 104 -1.11 17.93 -16.76
CA ILE A 104 -1.32 19.39 -16.77
C ILE A 104 -0.07 20.22 -16.45
N ASP A 105 0.73 19.84 -15.44
CA ASP A 105 1.93 20.60 -15.08
C ASP A 105 3.02 20.48 -16.16
N SER A 106 3.10 19.33 -16.85
CA SER A 106 4.02 19.17 -17.98
C SER A 106 3.66 20.06 -19.17
N ASP A 107 2.37 20.42 -19.31
CA ASP A 107 1.90 21.34 -20.34
C ASP A 107 2.17 22.80 -19.93
N VAL A 108 2.12 23.14 -18.63
CA VAL A 108 2.64 24.43 -18.11
C VAL A 108 4.16 24.56 -18.38
N TYR A 109 4.93 23.47 -18.23
CA TYR A 109 6.35 23.48 -18.55
C TYR A 109 6.61 23.71 -20.05
N ARG A 110 5.78 23.13 -20.93
CA ARG A 110 5.81 23.38 -22.38
C ARG A 110 5.40 24.82 -22.71
N ALA A 111 4.33 25.32 -22.11
CA ALA A 111 3.83 26.67 -22.36
C ALA A 111 4.83 27.76 -21.93
N GLY A 112 5.46 27.61 -20.76
CA GLY A 112 6.57 28.48 -20.34
C GLY A 112 7.82 28.36 -21.22
N ALA A 113 8.12 27.16 -21.73
CA ALA A 113 9.21 26.96 -22.70
C ALA A 113 8.91 27.60 -24.07
N GLN A 114 7.65 27.58 -24.51
CA GLN A 114 7.20 28.24 -25.73
C GLN A 114 7.26 29.76 -25.57
N ALA A 115 6.73 30.31 -24.46
CA ALA A 115 6.83 31.73 -24.13
C ALA A 115 8.29 32.25 -24.10
N PHE A 116 9.24 31.43 -23.63
CA PHE A 116 10.67 31.74 -23.72
C PHE A 116 11.17 31.85 -25.17
N LEU A 117 10.78 30.93 -26.06
CA LEU A 117 11.14 31.00 -27.49
C LEU A 117 10.48 32.19 -28.21
N ASP A 118 9.27 32.55 -27.80
CA ASP A 118 8.50 33.68 -28.34
C ASP A 118 8.93 35.04 -27.74
N GLY A 119 9.88 35.05 -26.79
CA GLY A 119 10.43 36.25 -26.16
C GLY A 119 9.51 36.95 -25.15
N LEU A 120 8.48 36.26 -24.66
CA LEU A 120 7.50 36.78 -23.71
C LEU A 120 8.01 36.74 -22.26
N ASN A 121 7.49 37.63 -21.40
CA ASN A 121 7.74 37.50 -19.97
C ASN A 121 6.94 36.31 -19.40
N LEU A 122 7.60 35.47 -18.61
CA LEU A 122 7.03 34.25 -18.03
C LEU A 122 5.93 34.49 -16.98
N TYR A 123 5.91 35.66 -16.34
CA TYR A 123 5.08 35.94 -15.15
C TYR A 123 4.07 37.07 -15.32
N GLU A 124 3.95 37.66 -16.51
CA GLU A 124 2.94 38.66 -16.87
C GLU A 124 1.62 38.03 -17.38
N GLN A 125 1.57 36.70 -17.50
CA GLN A 125 0.47 35.94 -18.09
C GLN A 125 0.26 34.59 -17.40
N ASP A 126 -1.00 34.14 -17.35
CA ASP A 126 -1.36 32.75 -17.03
C ASP A 126 -1.48 31.91 -18.31
N TYR A 127 -1.22 30.61 -18.19
CA TYR A 127 -1.21 29.68 -19.30
C TYR A 127 -2.48 28.82 -19.29
N VAL A 128 -3.19 28.77 -20.42
CA VAL A 128 -4.39 27.96 -20.59
C VAL A 128 -4.00 26.49 -20.81
N VAL A 129 -4.26 25.65 -19.80
CA VAL A 129 -3.92 24.22 -19.78
C VAL A 129 -5.06 23.41 -19.19
N GLY A 130 -5.40 22.26 -19.79
CA GLY A 130 -6.49 21.40 -19.32
C GLY A 130 -7.89 22.02 -19.23
N GLY A 131 -8.11 23.22 -19.78
CA GLY A 131 -9.35 23.99 -19.62
C GLY A 131 -9.35 25.02 -18.48
N ILE A 132 -8.25 25.15 -17.73
CA ILE A 132 -8.05 26.16 -16.69
C ILE A 132 -6.85 27.08 -17.00
N GLN A 133 -6.67 28.15 -16.23
CA GLN A 133 -5.52 29.05 -16.31
C GLN A 133 -4.58 28.78 -15.12
N LEU A 134 -3.27 28.67 -15.37
CA LEU A 134 -2.24 28.45 -14.33
C LEU A 134 -0.97 29.29 -14.59
N PRO A 135 -0.36 29.91 -13.56
CA PRO A 135 0.86 30.70 -13.71
C PRO A 135 2.11 29.82 -13.85
N PHE A 136 3.17 30.37 -14.46
CA PHE A 136 4.49 29.75 -14.38
C PHE A 136 5.13 30.03 -13.01
N THR A 137 5.56 28.98 -12.30
CA THR A 137 5.97 29.06 -10.88
C THR A 137 7.45 28.76 -10.62
N TYR A 138 8.20 28.41 -11.66
CA TYR A 138 9.61 28.00 -11.57
C TYR A 138 10.54 29.19 -11.89
N PRO A 139 11.80 29.22 -11.39
CA PRO A 139 12.81 30.18 -11.82
C PRO A 139 13.03 30.17 -13.35
N PRO A 140 13.45 31.28 -13.99
CA PRO A 140 13.43 31.41 -15.45
C PRO A 140 14.30 30.39 -16.21
N ILE A 141 15.40 29.90 -15.63
CA ILE A 141 16.26 28.88 -16.28
C ILE A 141 15.53 27.55 -16.52
N ALA A 142 14.42 27.30 -15.82
CA ALA A 142 13.62 26.10 -16.01
C ALA A 142 13.02 26.02 -17.43
N THR A 143 12.61 27.13 -18.05
CA THR A 143 12.04 27.12 -19.41
C THR A 143 13.06 26.70 -20.47
N VAL A 144 14.33 27.07 -20.27
CA VAL A 144 15.47 26.63 -21.09
C VAL A 144 15.71 25.12 -20.96
N VAL A 145 15.58 24.59 -19.73
CA VAL A 145 15.65 23.13 -19.46
C VAL A 145 14.42 22.40 -19.99
N PHE A 146 13.28 23.08 -20.12
CA PHE A 146 12.03 22.56 -20.65
C PHE A 146 11.85 22.74 -22.17
N THR A 147 12.72 23.48 -22.86
CA THR A 147 12.64 23.65 -24.33
C THR A 147 12.64 22.32 -25.09
N PRO A 148 13.42 21.27 -24.71
CA PRO A 148 13.33 19.95 -25.34
C PRO A 148 11.97 19.25 -25.20
N LEU A 149 11.11 19.68 -24.26
CA LEU A 149 9.76 19.12 -24.12
C LEU A 149 8.87 19.44 -25.33
N LEU A 150 9.19 20.49 -26.10
CA LEU A 150 8.43 20.93 -27.29
C LEU A 150 8.66 20.04 -28.53
N LEU A 151 9.72 19.22 -28.55
CA LEU A 151 10.15 18.45 -29.73
C LEU A 151 9.17 17.33 -30.17
N VAL A 152 8.14 17.04 -29.37
CA VAL A 152 7.12 16.01 -29.62
C VAL A 152 5.73 16.49 -29.15
N PRO A 153 4.62 15.84 -29.53
CA PRO A 153 3.29 16.15 -28.99
C PRO A 153 3.21 16.03 -27.46
N SER A 154 2.33 16.79 -26.82
CA SER A 154 2.17 16.82 -25.34
C SER A 154 1.87 15.44 -24.75
N SER A 155 1.00 14.67 -25.38
CA SER A 155 0.71 13.28 -25.04
C SER A 155 1.95 12.38 -25.07
N THR A 156 2.76 12.47 -26.13
CA THR A 156 4.02 11.72 -26.27
C THR A 156 5.02 12.12 -25.18
N MET A 157 5.10 13.43 -24.87
CA MET A 157 5.97 13.92 -23.80
C MET A 157 5.53 13.43 -22.42
N GLY A 158 4.23 13.40 -22.13
CA GLY A 158 3.67 12.86 -20.89
C GLY A 158 4.08 11.40 -20.63
N VAL A 159 3.97 10.56 -21.67
CA VAL A 159 4.43 9.16 -21.61
C VAL A 159 5.94 9.07 -21.40
N LEU A 160 6.75 9.84 -22.14
CA LEU A 160 8.20 9.85 -21.99
C LEU A 160 8.64 10.31 -20.59
N LEU A 161 7.99 11.33 -20.04
CA LEU A 161 8.27 11.87 -18.71
C LEU A 161 7.82 10.92 -17.59
N THR A 162 6.71 10.21 -17.78
CA THR A 162 6.23 9.14 -16.89
C THR A 162 7.20 7.97 -16.86
N LEU A 163 7.64 7.47 -18.02
CA LEU A 163 8.62 6.40 -18.14
C LEU A 163 9.99 6.81 -17.56
N LEU A 164 10.46 8.02 -17.86
CA LEU A 164 11.69 8.58 -17.29
C LEU A 164 11.60 8.65 -15.77
N SER A 165 10.49 9.16 -15.22
CA SER A 165 10.28 9.26 -13.78
C SER A 165 10.24 7.90 -13.09
N ALA A 166 9.68 6.87 -13.72
CA ALA A 166 9.73 5.50 -13.21
C ALA A 166 11.17 4.92 -13.18
N VAL A 167 11.96 5.15 -14.23
CA VAL A 167 13.38 4.75 -14.29
C VAL A 167 14.22 5.51 -13.26
N LEU A 168 13.98 6.82 -13.08
CA LEU A 168 14.66 7.65 -12.08
C LEU A 168 14.27 7.27 -10.64
N MET A 169 13.00 6.89 -10.39
CA MET A 169 12.56 6.34 -9.10
C MET A 169 13.27 5.02 -8.79
N TRP A 170 13.32 4.08 -9.74
CA TRP A 170 14.09 2.83 -9.61
C TRP A 170 15.57 3.10 -9.31
N TRP A 171 16.18 4.05 -10.01
CA TRP A 171 17.58 4.45 -9.81
C TRP A 171 17.81 5.07 -8.42
N CYS A 172 16.89 5.93 -7.94
CA CYS A 172 16.91 6.46 -6.59
C CYS A 172 16.85 5.35 -5.53
N ILE A 173 15.89 4.43 -5.65
CA ILE A 173 15.75 3.27 -4.75
C ILE A 173 17.05 2.43 -4.77
N ALA A 174 17.61 2.15 -5.95
CA ALA A 174 18.84 1.37 -6.09
C ALA A 174 20.06 2.06 -5.43
N ILE A 175 20.25 3.37 -5.64
CA ILE A 175 21.32 4.15 -5.00
C ILE A 175 21.14 4.21 -3.49
N VAL A 176 19.92 4.39 -3.01
CA VAL A 176 19.60 4.41 -1.57
C VAL A 176 19.90 3.05 -0.94
N LEU A 177 19.35 1.95 -1.47
CA LEU A 177 19.63 0.58 -1.00
C LEU A 177 21.13 0.28 -0.95
N ARG A 178 21.88 0.64 -2.01
CA ARG A 178 23.35 0.49 -2.10
C ARG A 178 24.15 1.38 -1.13
N ARG A 179 23.49 2.34 -0.47
CA ARG A 179 24.07 3.23 0.56
C ARG A 179 23.63 2.88 1.99
N VAL A 180 22.40 2.39 2.19
CA VAL A 180 21.82 2.08 3.50
C VAL A 180 22.04 0.63 3.93
N ILE A 181 22.06 -0.33 3.00
CA ILE A 181 22.35 -1.74 3.30
C ILE A 181 23.86 -2.00 3.17
N ARG A 182 24.49 -2.51 4.22
CA ARG A 182 25.89 -2.99 4.18
C ARG A 182 26.00 -4.27 3.35
N GLY A 183 27.07 -4.39 2.56
CA GLY A 183 27.41 -5.63 1.84
C GLY A 183 26.55 -5.98 0.61
N ILE A 184 25.40 -5.32 0.39
CA ILE A 184 24.55 -5.56 -0.78
C ILE A 184 25.33 -5.34 -2.09
N SER A 185 25.24 -6.27 -3.05
CA SER A 185 25.90 -6.12 -4.35
C SER A 185 25.22 -5.04 -5.21
N THR A 186 25.90 -4.52 -6.24
CA THR A 186 25.27 -3.56 -7.18
C THR A 186 24.07 -4.19 -7.90
N TYR A 187 24.16 -5.50 -8.16
CA TYR A 187 23.10 -6.28 -8.80
C TYR A 187 21.90 -6.45 -7.88
N ASP A 188 22.12 -6.87 -6.62
CA ASP A 188 21.04 -7.04 -5.65
C ASP A 188 20.35 -5.70 -5.33
N SER A 189 21.09 -4.59 -5.20
CA SER A 189 20.47 -3.27 -5.00
C SER A 189 19.57 -2.83 -6.16
N ARG A 190 19.87 -3.27 -7.40
CA ARG A 190 19.03 -3.01 -8.59
C ARG A 190 17.83 -3.97 -8.67
N LEU A 191 18.01 -5.22 -8.25
CA LEU A 191 16.95 -6.23 -8.18
C LEU A 191 15.92 -5.90 -7.10
N PHE A 192 16.36 -5.57 -5.89
CA PHE A 192 15.46 -5.12 -4.82
C PHE A 192 14.81 -3.76 -5.15
N ALA A 193 15.49 -2.87 -5.88
CA ALA A 193 14.85 -1.66 -6.40
C ALA A 193 13.73 -1.96 -7.40
N LEU A 194 13.90 -2.94 -8.30
CA LEU A 194 12.84 -3.37 -9.21
C LEU A 194 11.66 -3.99 -8.44
N LEU A 195 11.94 -4.78 -7.39
CA LEU A 195 10.91 -5.39 -6.54
C LEU A 195 10.09 -4.37 -5.72
N ILE A 196 10.70 -3.23 -5.35
CA ILE A 196 10.06 -2.16 -4.58
C ILE A 196 9.36 -1.14 -5.50
N LEU A 197 9.80 -1.01 -6.76
CA LEU A 197 9.31 -0.01 -7.71
C LEU A 197 7.77 -0.02 -7.86
N PRO A 198 7.05 -1.14 -8.04
CA PRO A 198 5.59 -1.13 -8.16
C PRO A 198 4.92 -0.46 -6.95
N THR A 199 5.31 -0.83 -5.73
CA THR A 199 4.77 -0.24 -4.50
C THR A 199 5.11 1.24 -4.40
N ALA A 200 6.32 1.65 -4.80
CA ALA A 200 6.69 3.07 -4.85
C ALA A 200 5.82 3.85 -5.84
N LEU A 201 5.57 3.33 -7.05
CA LEU A 201 4.70 3.96 -8.07
C LEU A 201 3.22 4.06 -7.64
N PHE A 202 2.76 3.14 -6.78
CA PHE A 202 1.43 3.21 -6.17
C PHE A 202 1.34 4.14 -4.95
N THR A 203 2.46 4.56 -4.34
CA THR A 203 2.38 5.56 -3.26
C THR A 203 1.89 6.90 -3.78
N GLU A 204 1.02 7.56 -3.05
CA GLU A 204 0.38 8.81 -3.44
C GLU A 204 1.35 9.92 -3.91
N PRO A 205 2.48 10.23 -3.24
CA PRO A 205 3.32 11.37 -3.66
C PRO A 205 4.06 11.07 -4.97
N VAL A 206 4.34 9.79 -5.26
CA VAL A 206 4.93 9.34 -6.52
C VAL A 206 3.86 9.26 -7.59
N ASN A 207 2.69 8.67 -7.29
CA ASN A 207 1.59 8.52 -8.22
C ASN A 207 1.08 9.89 -8.72
N GLN A 208 0.88 10.84 -7.80
CA GLN A 208 0.55 12.23 -8.11
C GLN A 208 1.66 12.93 -8.90
N THR A 209 2.95 12.69 -8.57
CA THR A 209 4.06 13.21 -9.40
C THR A 209 3.96 12.76 -10.85
N LEU A 210 3.56 11.51 -11.09
CA LEU A 210 3.39 10.96 -12.44
C LEU A 210 2.13 11.53 -13.11
N GLN A 211 0.97 11.54 -12.43
CA GLN A 211 -0.29 12.08 -12.98
C GLN A 211 -0.14 13.54 -13.44
N PHE A 212 0.44 14.40 -12.61
CA PHE A 212 0.69 15.80 -12.98
C PHE A 212 1.80 15.98 -14.03
N GLY A 213 2.73 15.01 -14.16
CA GLY A 213 3.92 15.14 -14.99
C GLY A 213 5.02 16.00 -14.33
N GLN A 214 5.15 15.93 -13.02
CA GLN A 214 6.04 16.78 -12.21
C GLN A 214 7.49 16.29 -12.17
N ILE A 215 8.46 17.22 -12.19
CA ILE A 215 9.90 16.90 -12.19
C ILE A 215 10.50 16.56 -10.80
N ASN A 216 9.69 16.34 -9.76
CA ASN A 216 10.18 16.18 -8.39
C ASN A 216 11.14 14.98 -8.21
N ILE A 217 10.90 13.88 -8.96
CA ILE A 217 11.76 12.70 -8.95
C ILE A 217 13.09 12.96 -9.67
N LEU A 218 13.11 13.79 -10.71
CA LEU A 218 14.35 14.24 -11.37
C LEU A 218 15.20 15.05 -10.39
N LEU A 219 14.62 16.05 -9.73
CA LEU A 219 15.31 16.87 -8.74
C LEU A 219 15.83 16.05 -7.55
N MET A 220 15.04 15.10 -7.04
CA MET A 220 15.49 14.14 -6.03
C MET A 220 16.66 13.28 -6.54
N THR A 221 16.62 12.85 -7.80
CA THR A 221 17.72 12.06 -8.40
C THR A 221 19.01 12.86 -8.47
N LEU A 222 18.97 14.13 -8.88
CA LEU A 222 20.15 15.00 -8.92
C LEU A 222 20.81 15.13 -7.55
N VAL A 223 20.02 15.39 -6.50
CA VAL A 223 20.52 15.50 -5.11
C VAL A 223 21.08 14.16 -4.59
N LEU A 224 20.39 13.05 -4.84
CA LEU A 224 20.87 11.73 -4.41
C LEU A 224 22.14 11.29 -5.18
N MET A 225 22.25 11.63 -6.47
CA MET A 225 23.48 11.42 -7.24
C MET A 225 24.64 12.24 -6.67
N ASP A 226 24.44 13.51 -6.33
CA ASP A 226 25.49 14.36 -5.76
C ASP A 226 26.02 13.82 -4.42
N THR A 227 25.08 13.42 -3.55
CA THR A 227 25.37 13.09 -2.15
C THR A 227 25.79 11.63 -1.93
N PHE A 228 25.19 10.66 -2.64
CA PHE A 228 25.42 9.23 -2.40
C PHE A 228 26.42 8.59 -3.38
N THR A 229 26.72 9.20 -4.53
CA THR A 229 27.73 8.66 -5.47
C THR A 229 29.11 8.64 -4.83
N ARG A 230 29.77 7.47 -4.89
CA ARG A 230 31.09 7.25 -4.26
C ARG A 230 32.22 8.01 -4.96
N LYS A 231 32.24 7.96 -6.30
CA LYS A 231 33.13 8.70 -7.19
C LYS A 231 32.27 9.52 -8.18
N PRO A 232 31.89 10.76 -7.86
CA PRO A 232 31.16 11.61 -8.80
C PRO A 232 32.10 12.07 -9.93
N TRP A 233 31.54 12.35 -11.11
CA TRP A 233 32.28 12.76 -12.30
C TRP A 233 32.39 14.29 -12.45
N LEU A 234 31.47 15.02 -11.82
CA LEU A 234 31.59 16.47 -11.55
C LEU A 234 31.90 16.69 -10.05
N PRO A 235 32.42 17.86 -9.66
CA PRO A 235 32.60 18.21 -8.25
C PRO A 235 31.28 18.15 -7.47
N ARG A 236 31.33 17.68 -6.21
CA ARG A 236 30.13 17.62 -5.36
C ARG A 236 29.55 19.00 -5.15
N GLY A 237 28.22 19.09 -5.15
CA GLY A 237 27.44 20.31 -5.05
C GLY A 237 26.88 20.78 -6.39
N PHE A 238 27.47 20.39 -7.52
CA PHE A 238 27.04 20.83 -8.85
C PHE A 238 25.57 20.43 -9.15
N TRP A 239 25.19 19.19 -8.85
CA TRP A 239 23.84 18.71 -9.16
C TRP A 239 22.80 19.27 -8.18
N ILE A 240 23.18 19.55 -6.93
CA ILE A 240 22.37 20.33 -5.99
C ILE A 240 22.18 21.77 -6.49
N GLY A 241 23.23 22.42 -7.00
CA GLY A 241 23.17 23.78 -7.53
C GLY A 241 22.28 23.90 -8.76
N LEU A 242 22.44 23.00 -9.75
CA LEU A 242 21.55 22.92 -10.91
C LEU A 242 20.09 22.64 -10.50
N ALA A 243 19.86 21.69 -9.57
CA ALA A 243 18.52 21.39 -9.08
C ALA A 243 17.87 22.61 -8.39
N ALA A 244 18.64 23.37 -7.59
CA ALA A 244 18.22 24.60 -6.93
C ALA A 244 17.95 25.75 -7.91
N ALA A 245 18.68 25.82 -9.03
CA ALA A 245 18.42 26.79 -10.08
C ALA A 245 17.15 26.45 -10.88
N ILE A 246 16.85 25.16 -11.12
CA ILE A 246 15.63 24.72 -11.82
C ILE A 246 14.38 24.92 -10.96
N LYS A 247 14.43 24.68 -9.65
CA LYS A 247 13.33 24.88 -8.68
C LYS A 247 14.00 25.21 -7.35
N LEU A 248 13.60 26.27 -6.62
CA LEU A 248 14.42 26.76 -5.50
C LEU A 248 14.61 25.76 -4.34
N THR A 249 13.68 24.82 -4.14
CA THR A 249 13.61 23.99 -2.92
C THR A 249 14.83 23.09 -2.62
N PRO A 250 15.59 22.54 -3.59
CA PRO A 250 16.82 21.78 -3.30
C PRO A 250 17.99 22.63 -2.78
N ALA A 251 17.90 23.96 -2.74
CA ALA A 251 18.94 24.81 -2.17
C ALA A 251 19.29 24.43 -0.72
N VAL A 252 18.31 23.92 0.05
CA VAL A 252 18.53 23.42 1.42
C VAL A 252 19.58 22.30 1.51
N PHE A 253 19.85 21.57 0.41
CA PHE A 253 20.87 20.52 0.40
C PHE A 253 22.30 21.04 0.52
N GLY A 254 22.55 22.35 0.36
CA GLY A 254 23.80 22.98 0.77
C GLY A 254 24.12 22.77 2.27
N LEU A 255 23.09 22.73 3.13
CA LEU A 255 23.24 22.52 4.58
C LEU A 255 23.89 21.16 4.93
N TYR A 256 23.66 20.12 4.13
CA TYR A 256 24.31 18.81 4.34
C TYR A 256 25.84 18.92 4.25
N PHE A 257 26.36 19.72 3.32
CA PHE A 257 27.80 19.98 3.22
C PHE A 257 28.31 20.78 4.43
N LEU A 258 27.55 21.77 4.90
CA LEU A 258 27.91 22.56 6.09
C LEU A 258 27.96 21.70 7.37
N VAL A 259 26.94 20.86 7.62
CA VAL A 259 26.91 19.91 8.74
C VAL A 259 28.08 18.93 8.71
N LYS A 260 28.52 18.54 7.50
CA LYS A 260 29.68 17.68 7.25
C LYS A 260 31.02 18.43 7.29
N ARG A 261 31.03 19.77 7.30
CA ARG A 261 32.19 20.66 7.08
C ARG A 261 32.89 20.46 5.73
N ASP A 262 32.12 20.03 4.73
CA ASP A 262 32.56 19.84 3.34
C ASP A 262 32.47 21.17 2.58
N TRP A 263 33.29 22.15 2.97
CA TRP A 263 33.24 23.51 2.44
C TRP A 263 33.36 23.59 0.92
N LYS A 264 34.11 22.66 0.30
CA LYS A 264 34.19 22.54 -1.16
C LYS A 264 32.82 22.21 -1.77
N GLY A 265 32.12 21.21 -1.24
CA GLY A 265 30.77 20.87 -1.69
C GLY A 265 29.77 22.01 -1.52
N ALA A 266 29.83 22.72 -0.38
CA ALA A 266 28.98 23.90 -0.14
C ALA A 266 29.25 25.01 -1.17
N ILE A 267 30.51 25.41 -1.35
CA ILE A 267 30.91 26.46 -2.30
C ILE A 267 30.55 26.07 -3.74
N THR A 268 30.79 24.83 -4.16
CA THR A 268 30.40 24.36 -5.50
C THR A 268 28.88 24.40 -5.69
N SER A 269 28.07 24.07 -4.67
CA SER A 269 26.61 24.18 -4.79
C SER A 269 26.12 25.62 -4.96
N ILE A 270 26.75 26.57 -4.27
CA ILE A 270 26.47 28.01 -4.44
C ILE A 270 26.90 28.49 -5.82
N ILE A 271 28.15 28.23 -6.23
CA ILE A 271 28.67 28.63 -7.55
C ILE A 271 27.84 28.04 -8.68
N SER A 272 27.44 26.78 -8.59
CA SER A 272 26.63 26.15 -9.63
C SER A 272 25.20 26.70 -9.68
N GLY A 273 24.55 26.92 -8.53
CA GLY A 273 23.22 27.53 -8.49
C GLY A 273 23.23 28.94 -9.05
N VAL A 274 24.11 29.81 -8.50
CA VAL A 274 24.29 31.20 -8.96
C VAL A 274 24.69 31.25 -10.43
N GLY A 275 25.55 30.34 -10.92
CA GLY A 275 25.93 30.27 -12.33
C GLY A 275 24.76 30.02 -13.28
N PHE A 276 23.87 29.07 -12.93
CA PHE A 276 22.64 28.83 -13.71
C PHE A 276 21.60 29.94 -13.56
N THR A 277 21.52 30.61 -12.41
CA THR A 277 20.69 31.81 -12.23
C THR A 277 21.21 33.00 -13.04
N LEU A 278 22.52 33.22 -13.12
CA LEU A 278 23.13 34.27 -13.95
C LEU A 278 22.97 33.97 -15.45
N LEU A 279 23.01 32.70 -15.85
CA LEU A 279 22.62 32.30 -17.21
C LEU A 279 21.13 32.61 -17.49
N ALA A 280 20.25 32.47 -16.49
CA ALA A 280 18.85 32.91 -16.58
C ALA A 280 18.76 34.42 -16.82
N PHE A 281 19.49 35.24 -16.04
CA PHE A 281 19.54 36.70 -16.23
C PHE A 281 20.08 37.11 -17.61
N ALA A 282 20.98 36.33 -18.21
CA ALA A 282 21.51 36.58 -19.55
C ALA A 282 20.55 36.19 -20.69
N LEU A 283 19.61 35.26 -20.44
CA LEU A 283 18.68 34.73 -21.44
C LEU A 283 17.25 35.32 -21.32
N LEU A 284 16.80 35.62 -20.10
CA LEU A 284 15.50 36.22 -19.79
C LEU A 284 15.67 37.35 -18.75
N PRO A 285 16.17 38.54 -19.10
CA PRO A 285 16.49 39.59 -18.13
C PRO A 285 15.27 40.09 -17.33
N SER A 286 14.16 40.40 -18.02
CA SER A 286 12.91 40.90 -17.42
C SER A 286 12.30 39.90 -16.45
N SER A 287 12.04 38.68 -16.92
CA SER A 287 11.52 37.58 -16.10
C SER A 287 12.44 37.27 -14.93
N SER A 288 13.77 37.40 -15.08
CA SER A 288 14.70 37.18 -13.98
C SER A 288 14.66 38.28 -12.92
N VAL A 289 14.48 39.56 -13.29
CA VAL A 289 14.24 40.62 -12.29
C VAL A 289 12.94 40.31 -11.54
N GLN A 290 11.83 40.16 -12.27
CA GLN A 290 10.51 39.95 -11.69
C GLN A 290 10.44 38.72 -10.78
N TYR A 291 11.09 37.62 -11.16
CA TYR A 291 11.13 36.40 -10.36
C TYR A 291 11.67 36.64 -8.95
N TRP A 292 12.76 37.41 -8.84
CA TRP A 292 13.45 37.64 -7.56
C TRP A 292 12.90 38.85 -6.78
N THR A 293 12.20 39.79 -7.41
CA THR A 293 11.63 40.99 -6.75
C THR A 293 10.15 40.86 -6.37
N GLU A 294 9.36 40.09 -7.13
CA GLU A 294 7.89 40.04 -7.00
C GLU A 294 7.37 38.61 -6.91
N THR A 295 7.85 37.71 -7.78
CA THR A 295 7.28 36.36 -7.89
C THR A 295 7.59 35.53 -6.63
N LEU A 296 8.84 35.52 -6.17
CA LEU A 296 9.26 34.67 -5.04
C LEU A 296 8.62 35.08 -3.69
N SER A 297 8.25 36.35 -3.52
CA SER A 297 7.66 36.90 -2.29
C SER A 297 6.16 36.63 -2.12
N ASP A 298 5.42 36.42 -3.21
CA ASP A 298 3.99 36.16 -3.18
C ASP A 298 3.70 34.69 -3.55
N PRO A 299 3.39 33.83 -2.56
CA PRO A 299 2.99 32.45 -2.80
C PRO A 299 1.49 32.29 -3.12
N SER A 300 0.68 33.36 -3.03
CA SER A 300 -0.79 33.25 -3.14
C SER A 300 -1.24 32.92 -4.57
N ARG A 301 -0.53 33.40 -5.60
CA ARG A 301 -0.81 33.04 -7.01
C ARG A 301 -0.69 31.55 -7.32
N ILE A 302 0.00 30.78 -6.47
CA ILE A 302 0.22 29.34 -6.68
C ILE A 302 -1.07 28.53 -6.40
N GLY A 303 -2.07 29.15 -5.76
CA GLY A 303 -3.39 28.59 -5.48
C GLY A 303 -3.78 28.68 -4.01
N ASN A 304 -4.98 28.19 -3.66
CA ASN A 304 -5.52 28.21 -2.31
C ASN A 304 -4.54 27.54 -1.31
N LEU A 305 -3.93 28.33 -0.42
CA LEU A 305 -2.92 27.85 0.53
C LEU A 305 -3.47 26.83 1.55
N SER A 306 -4.79 26.81 1.77
CA SER A 306 -5.44 25.83 2.65
C SER A 306 -5.76 24.50 1.97
N TYR A 307 -5.65 24.40 0.63
CA TYR A 307 -5.99 23.22 -0.18
C TYR A 307 -5.36 21.92 0.37
N ILE A 308 -6.12 20.82 0.34
CA ILE A 308 -5.84 19.58 1.11
C ILE A 308 -4.48 18.94 0.82
N THR A 309 -4.00 18.98 -0.42
CA THR A 309 -2.67 18.47 -0.77
C THR A 309 -1.53 19.40 -0.35
N ASN A 310 -1.79 20.63 0.12
CA ASN A 310 -0.76 21.47 0.73
C ASN A 310 -0.40 20.91 2.12
N GLN A 311 0.49 19.93 2.09
CA GLN A 311 1.07 19.25 3.23
C GLN A 311 2.32 20.03 3.71
N SER A 312 2.23 21.35 3.87
CA SER A 312 3.24 22.18 4.54
C SER A 312 2.80 22.57 5.95
N ILE A 313 3.71 23.12 6.76
CA ILE A 313 3.30 23.73 8.03
C ILE A 313 2.36 24.92 7.79
N ARG A 314 2.60 25.75 6.75
CA ARG A 314 1.70 26.86 6.42
C ARG A 314 0.30 26.36 6.06
N GLY A 315 0.17 25.36 5.20
CA GLY A 315 -1.13 24.78 4.81
C GLY A 315 -1.88 24.17 5.98
N MET A 316 -1.19 23.45 6.88
CA MET A 316 -1.78 22.94 8.12
C MET A 316 -2.31 24.07 9.01
N LEU A 317 -1.53 25.15 9.19
CA LEU A 317 -1.93 26.31 10.00
C LEU A 317 -3.08 27.09 9.33
N SER A 318 -3.06 27.28 8.01
CA SER A 318 -4.15 27.92 7.25
C SER A 318 -5.47 27.16 7.36
N ARG A 319 -5.46 25.82 7.48
CA ARG A 319 -6.66 25.00 7.76
C ARG A 319 -7.09 25.01 9.23
N LEU A 320 -6.19 25.35 10.15
CA LEU A 320 -6.47 25.42 11.59
C LEU A 320 -7.00 26.79 12.02
N MET A 321 -6.54 27.86 11.35
CA MET A 321 -6.80 29.26 11.70
C MET A 321 -7.24 30.05 10.46
N HIS A 322 -8.23 29.53 9.74
CA HIS A 322 -8.63 30.01 8.40
C HIS A 322 -8.95 31.52 8.32
N GLU A 323 -9.61 32.07 9.34
CA GLU A 323 -9.94 33.51 9.48
C GLU A 323 -8.73 34.41 9.78
N ASN A 324 -7.57 33.87 10.19
CA ASN A 324 -6.48 34.62 10.82
C ASN A 324 -5.14 34.41 10.09
N GLN A 325 -5.09 34.68 8.77
CA GLN A 325 -3.91 34.38 7.95
C GLN A 325 -2.64 35.16 8.34
N ASP A 326 -2.75 36.38 8.89
CA ASP A 326 -1.59 37.13 9.40
C ASP A 326 -0.92 36.41 10.58
N VAL A 327 -1.73 35.81 11.45
CA VAL A 327 -1.28 35.00 12.60
C VAL A 327 -0.70 33.67 12.10
N VAL A 328 -1.30 33.07 11.07
CA VAL A 328 -0.73 31.90 10.38
C VAL A 328 0.65 32.20 9.82
N GLU A 329 0.85 33.35 9.18
CA GLU A 329 2.14 33.73 8.60
C GLU A 329 3.21 33.92 9.68
N LEU A 330 2.90 34.65 10.76
CA LEU A 330 3.82 34.83 11.89
C LEU A 330 4.22 33.49 12.55
N ILE A 331 3.25 32.61 12.80
CA ILE A 331 3.49 31.28 13.40
C ILE A 331 4.25 30.38 12.42
N TRP A 332 3.99 30.48 11.11
CA TRP A 332 4.75 29.76 10.08
C TRP A 332 6.21 30.24 10.02
N MET A 333 6.48 31.54 10.01
CA MET A 333 7.86 32.08 10.04
C MET A 333 8.63 31.60 11.28
N ALA A 334 8.00 31.65 12.47
CA ALA A 334 8.59 31.09 13.69
C ALA A 334 8.84 29.58 13.55
N SER A 335 7.90 28.84 12.95
CA SER A 335 8.03 27.40 12.69
C SER A 335 9.15 27.06 11.71
N VAL A 336 9.41 27.90 10.69
CA VAL A 336 10.55 27.74 9.76
C VAL A 336 11.86 27.79 10.53
N VAL A 337 12.04 28.76 11.43
CA VAL A 337 13.25 28.87 12.28
C VAL A 337 13.38 27.65 13.21
N LEU A 338 12.30 27.23 13.86
CA LEU A 338 12.30 26.07 14.75
C LEU A 338 12.60 24.75 14.01
N VAL A 339 12.06 24.55 12.81
CA VAL A 339 12.34 23.38 11.97
C VAL A 339 13.78 23.41 11.47
N LEU A 340 14.29 24.56 10.99
CA LEU A 340 15.67 24.69 10.54
C LEU A 340 16.65 24.33 11.66
N ILE A 341 16.43 24.83 12.88
CA ILE A 341 17.24 24.50 14.07
C ILE A 341 17.09 23.01 14.44
N GLY A 342 15.85 22.52 14.58
CA GLY A 342 15.55 21.16 15.01
C GLY A 342 16.10 20.10 14.05
N VAL A 343 15.89 20.28 12.74
CA VAL A 343 16.44 19.40 11.70
C VAL A 343 17.96 19.50 11.64
N THR A 344 18.56 20.69 11.76
CA THR A 344 20.04 20.82 11.81
C THR A 344 20.63 20.04 13.00
N ILE A 345 20.03 20.15 14.19
CA ILE A 345 20.48 19.40 15.38
C ILE A 345 20.28 17.89 15.19
N ALA A 346 19.16 17.46 14.60
CA ALA A 346 18.91 16.06 14.26
C ALA A 346 19.95 15.53 13.25
N MET A 347 20.20 16.26 12.17
CA MET A 347 21.24 15.97 11.17
C MET A 347 22.61 15.83 11.81
N VAL A 348 23.02 16.76 12.68
CA VAL A 348 24.29 16.70 13.41
C VAL A 348 24.38 15.47 14.32
N ARG A 349 23.29 15.11 15.03
CA ARG A 349 23.28 13.91 15.89
C ARG A 349 23.33 12.62 15.08
N VAL A 350 22.54 12.50 14.01
CA VAL A 350 22.51 11.34 13.10
C VAL A 350 23.84 11.18 12.33
N PHE A 351 24.46 12.29 11.93
CA PHE A 351 25.81 12.29 11.35
C PHE A 351 26.86 11.78 12.35
N ARG A 352 26.81 12.23 13.62
CA ARG A 352 27.71 11.75 14.69
C ARG A 352 27.46 10.28 15.08
N ALA A 353 26.23 9.77 14.93
CA ALA A 353 25.95 8.33 15.03
C ALA A 353 26.49 7.52 13.82
N GLY A 354 26.95 8.21 12.77
CA GLY A 354 27.61 7.64 11.60
C GLY A 354 26.68 7.35 10.42
N SER A 355 25.41 7.77 10.47
CA SER A 355 24.49 7.64 9.33
C SER A 355 24.55 8.86 8.42
N VAL A 356 25.56 8.86 7.53
CA VAL A 356 25.72 9.88 6.49
C VAL A 356 24.49 9.95 5.56
N HIS A 357 23.79 8.82 5.35
CA HIS A 357 22.57 8.81 4.54
C HIS A 357 21.40 9.45 5.29
N GLY A 358 21.19 9.12 6.58
CA GLY A 358 20.16 9.75 7.40
C GLY A 358 20.32 11.27 7.52
N THR A 359 21.57 11.77 7.48
CA THR A 359 21.85 13.22 7.43
C THR A 359 21.27 13.89 6.17
N VAL A 360 21.34 13.25 5.00
CA VAL A 360 20.75 13.79 3.75
C VAL A 360 19.24 13.64 3.77
N LEU A 361 18.73 12.49 4.20
CA LEU A 361 17.30 12.17 4.22
C LEU A 361 16.50 13.03 5.22
N LEU A 362 17.12 13.47 6.32
CA LEU A 362 16.50 14.46 7.21
C LEU A 362 16.43 15.86 6.58
N ASN A 363 17.40 16.22 5.74
CA ASN A 363 17.49 17.57 5.19
C ASN A 363 16.36 17.88 4.19
N SER A 364 15.79 16.87 3.53
CA SER A 364 14.61 17.06 2.67
C SER A 364 13.39 17.57 3.45
N LEU A 365 13.29 17.26 4.74
CA LEU A 365 12.18 17.72 5.59
C LEU A 365 12.20 19.24 5.80
N ILE A 366 13.34 19.92 5.63
CA ILE A 366 13.39 21.39 5.68
C ILE A 366 12.63 21.96 4.49
N ALA A 367 12.93 21.51 3.27
CA ALA A 367 12.21 21.95 2.07
C ALA A 367 10.70 21.68 2.17
N LEU A 368 10.32 20.51 2.70
CA LEU A 368 8.92 20.06 2.74
C LEU A 368 8.09 20.69 3.87
N LEU A 369 8.68 20.94 5.04
CA LEU A 369 7.97 21.58 6.16
C LEU A 369 7.97 23.11 6.05
N CYS A 370 9.08 23.71 5.57
CA CYS A 370 9.27 25.15 5.61
C CYS A 370 8.70 25.89 4.39
N SER A 371 8.55 25.25 3.23
CA SER A 371 7.92 25.87 2.06
C SER A 371 6.50 26.36 2.39
N PRO A 372 6.04 27.53 1.89
CA PRO A 372 4.64 27.94 2.06
C PRO A 372 3.68 26.96 1.38
N VAL A 373 4.11 26.33 0.28
CA VAL A 373 3.35 25.34 -0.48
C VAL A 373 4.17 24.05 -0.62
N SER A 374 3.67 22.96 -0.04
CA SER A 374 4.20 21.62 -0.18
C SER A 374 3.10 20.67 -0.61
N TRP A 375 2.69 20.78 -1.87
CA TRP A 375 1.83 19.82 -2.55
C TRP A 375 2.28 18.37 -2.26
N SER A 376 1.33 17.44 -2.15
CA SER A 376 1.62 16.06 -1.78
C SER A 376 2.62 15.40 -2.73
N HIS A 377 2.58 15.71 -4.03
CA HIS A 377 3.57 15.27 -5.02
C HIS A 377 5.02 15.77 -4.76
N HIS A 378 5.27 16.76 -3.89
CA HIS A 378 6.62 17.12 -3.45
C HIS A 378 7.21 16.07 -2.48
N TRP A 379 6.37 15.29 -1.79
CA TRP A 379 6.76 14.38 -0.70
C TRP A 379 7.36 13.04 -1.14
N VAL A 380 7.81 12.90 -2.40
CA VAL A 380 8.51 11.70 -2.92
C VAL A 380 9.73 11.29 -2.09
N TRP A 381 10.30 12.23 -1.32
CA TRP A 381 11.37 11.98 -0.33
C TRP A 381 10.98 11.03 0.81
N LEU A 382 9.69 10.79 1.07
CA LEU A 382 9.24 9.77 2.02
C LEU A 382 9.67 8.36 1.59
N ILE A 383 9.82 8.07 0.29
CA ILE A 383 10.33 6.79 -0.22
C ILE A 383 11.74 6.50 0.30
N PRO A 384 12.79 7.32 0.02
CA PRO A 384 14.13 7.04 0.51
C PRO A 384 14.26 7.18 2.04
N ILE A 385 13.44 7.99 2.71
CA ILE A 385 13.32 8.01 4.19
C ILE A 385 12.86 6.64 4.71
N THR A 386 11.75 6.12 4.17
CA THR A 386 11.21 4.79 4.51
C THR A 386 12.24 3.68 4.30
N LEU A 387 12.99 3.72 3.19
CA LEU A 387 14.05 2.75 2.91
C LEU A 387 15.21 2.83 3.91
N GLY A 388 15.60 4.03 4.33
CA GLY A 388 16.59 4.24 5.39
C GLY A 388 16.14 3.64 6.73
N PHE A 389 14.88 3.85 7.10
CA PHE A 389 14.28 3.25 8.29
C PHE A 389 14.18 1.71 8.20
N ALA A 390 13.65 1.17 7.09
CA ALA A 390 13.51 -0.28 6.91
C ALA A 390 14.87 -1.01 6.90
N ALA A 391 15.89 -0.44 6.25
CA ALA A 391 17.25 -0.99 6.26
C ALA A 391 17.92 -0.86 7.63
N SER A 392 17.67 0.22 8.38
CA SER A 392 18.10 0.36 9.77
C SER A 392 17.47 -0.71 10.67
N ALA A 393 16.16 -0.92 10.54
CA ALA A 393 15.43 -1.96 11.27
C ALA A 393 16.02 -3.35 10.99
N TRP A 394 16.21 -3.70 9.72
CA TRP A 394 16.78 -4.99 9.32
C TRP A 394 18.22 -5.18 9.80
N SER A 395 19.07 -4.15 9.72
CA SER A 395 20.50 -4.25 10.04
C SER A 395 20.84 -4.15 11.53
N GLN A 396 19.96 -3.56 12.35
CA GLN A 396 20.14 -3.45 13.80
C GLN A 396 19.31 -4.46 14.62
N ARG A 397 18.48 -5.29 13.98
CA ARG A 397 17.55 -6.22 14.66
C ARG A 397 18.21 -7.08 15.76
N ASP A 398 19.45 -7.54 15.53
CA ASP A 398 20.17 -8.46 16.43
C ASP A 398 21.05 -7.70 17.44
N SER A 399 21.56 -6.52 17.08
CA SER A 399 22.57 -5.76 17.85
C SER A 399 21.99 -4.60 18.68
N ALA A 400 20.87 -4.01 18.23
CA ALA A 400 20.17 -2.95 18.94
C ALA A 400 18.63 -3.08 18.77
N PRO A 401 18.01 -4.19 19.24
CA PRO A 401 16.62 -4.53 18.94
C PRO A 401 15.59 -3.44 19.29
N ARG A 402 15.83 -2.65 20.35
CA ARG A 402 14.98 -1.49 20.69
C ARG A 402 14.99 -0.44 19.57
N THR A 403 16.17 -0.03 19.10
CA THR A 403 16.35 0.91 17.99
C THR A 403 15.84 0.33 16.68
N ALA A 404 16.09 -0.95 16.41
CA ALA A 404 15.58 -1.62 15.22
C ALA A 404 14.05 -1.61 15.16
N ALA A 405 13.39 -1.85 16.28
CA ALA A 405 11.94 -1.72 16.40
C ALA A 405 11.47 -0.26 16.29
N THR A 406 12.20 0.74 16.80
CA THR A 406 11.91 2.17 16.54
C THR A 406 12.02 2.50 15.04
N SER A 407 13.05 1.98 14.35
CA SER A 407 13.19 2.12 12.90
C SER A 407 12.06 1.41 12.14
N LEU A 408 11.61 0.23 12.59
CA LEU A 408 10.46 -0.46 11.99
C LEU A 408 9.16 0.34 12.20
N THR A 409 8.94 0.86 13.40
CA THR A 409 7.89 1.83 13.74
C THR A 409 7.90 2.99 12.76
N MET A 410 9.05 3.65 12.55
CA MET A 410 9.14 4.80 11.67
C MET A 410 8.92 4.42 10.19
N ALA A 411 9.41 3.27 9.74
CA ALA A 411 9.14 2.78 8.39
C ALA A 411 7.63 2.56 8.15
N LEU A 412 6.92 1.98 9.12
CA LEU A 412 5.46 1.80 9.04
C LEU A 412 4.72 3.15 9.06
N VAL A 413 5.13 4.06 9.95
CA VAL A 413 4.56 5.41 10.09
C VAL A 413 4.79 6.28 8.85
N THR A 414 5.89 6.10 8.11
CA THR A 414 6.07 6.76 6.80
C THR A 414 5.33 6.05 5.67
N THR A 415 5.24 4.72 5.70
CA THR A 415 4.59 3.94 4.62
C THR A 415 3.07 4.08 4.61
N VAL A 416 2.40 4.03 5.77
CA VAL A 416 0.94 3.96 5.81
C VAL A 416 0.27 5.20 5.21
N PRO A 417 0.64 6.45 5.56
CA PRO A 417 0.05 7.63 4.94
C PRO A 417 0.35 7.77 3.44
N MET A 418 1.47 7.22 2.96
CA MET A 418 1.79 7.17 1.53
C MET A 418 0.91 6.19 0.74
N LEU A 419 0.35 5.16 1.37
CA LEU A 419 -0.54 4.19 0.74
C LEU A 419 -2.03 4.50 1.00
N ILE A 420 -2.33 5.12 2.14
CA ILE A 420 -3.68 5.54 2.54
C ILE A 420 -3.59 7.02 2.95
N PRO A 421 -3.66 7.92 1.95
CA PRO A 421 -3.46 9.36 2.12
C PRO A 421 -4.76 10.02 2.60
N THR A 422 -5.01 9.95 3.91
CA THR A 422 -6.25 10.41 4.57
C THR A 422 -6.69 11.83 4.23
N PHE A 423 -5.78 12.72 3.83
CA PHE A 423 -6.13 14.09 3.44
C PHE A 423 -7.00 14.18 2.18
N TRP A 424 -6.96 13.18 1.28
CA TRP A 424 -7.90 13.05 0.15
C TRP A 424 -9.32 12.65 0.58
N ASN A 425 -9.50 12.19 1.82
CA ASN A 425 -10.79 11.89 2.44
C ASN A 425 -11.18 12.96 3.49
N MET A 426 -10.44 14.07 3.59
CA MET A 426 -10.83 15.17 4.48
C MET A 426 -11.74 16.17 3.74
N PRO A 427 -12.54 16.95 4.49
CA PRO A 427 -13.50 17.86 3.88
C PRO A 427 -12.81 18.95 3.07
N PHE A 428 -13.25 19.14 1.83
CA PHE A 428 -12.65 20.09 0.91
C PHE A 428 -13.71 20.88 0.14
N ASP A 429 -13.39 22.14 -0.08
CA ASP A 429 -14.12 23.11 -0.89
C ASP A 429 -13.05 23.88 -1.68
N SER A 430 -13.24 24.06 -2.99
CA SER A 430 -12.31 24.80 -3.84
C SER A 430 -12.36 26.31 -3.63
N GLU A 431 -13.50 26.83 -3.19
CA GLU A 431 -13.77 28.27 -3.06
C GLU A 431 -13.73 28.72 -1.58
N ALA A 432 -14.06 27.84 -0.63
CA ALA A 432 -13.93 28.10 0.80
C ALA A 432 -12.63 27.52 1.42
N ALA A 433 -12.27 28.02 2.61
CA ALA A 433 -11.20 27.45 3.44
C ALA A 433 -11.83 26.58 4.56
N PRO A 434 -11.86 25.24 4.43
CA PRO A 434 -12.58 24.38 5.38
C PRO A 434 -11.90 24.36 6.76
N ALA A 435 -12.59 24.92 7.76
CA ALA A 435 -12.15 24.90 9.15
C ALA A 435 -12.25 23.48 9.75
N TRP A 436 -11.14 22.75 9.77
CA TRP A 436 -11.11 21.40 10.32
C TRP A 436 -10.96 21.41 11.86
N PRO A 437 -11.82 20.69 12.61
CA PRO A 437 -11.60 20.47 14.04
C PRO A 437 -10.24 19.85 14.33
N LEU A 438 -9.66 20.20 15.49
CA LEU A 438 -8.30 19.81 15.90
C LEU A 438 -8.01 18.30 15.76
N LEU A 439 -9.03 17.46 15.99
CA LEU A 439 -8.93 15.99 15.88
C LEU A 439 -8.69 15.46 14.46
N LEU A 440 -9.02 16.23 13.41
CA LEU A 440 -8.81 15.82 12.01
C LEU A 440 -7.40 16.14 11.50
N HIS A 441 -6.74 17.15 12.04
CA HIS A 441 -5.43 17.62 11.57
C HIS A 441 -4.33 16.54 11.51
N PRO A 442 -4.26 15.55 12.43
CA PRO A 442 -3.31 14.44 12.31
C PRO A 442 -3.50 13.57 11.06
N SER A 443 -4.72 13.49 10.54
CA SER A 443 -5.05 12.77 9.30
C SER A 443 -5.02 13.71 8.09
N GLY A 444 -5.54 14.92 8.21
CA GLY A 444 -5.55 15.91 7.13
C GLY A 444 -4.21 16.58 6.83
N SER A 445 -3.25 16.51 7.74
CA SER A 445 -1.87 16.99 7.55
C SER A 445 -0.85 15.87 7.88
N SER A 446 -1.16 14.64 7.45
CA SER A 446 -0.47 13.43 7.90
C SER A 446 1.03 13.41 7.55
N TYR A 447 1.44 13.93 6.39
CA TYR A 447 2.86 14.02 6.03
C TYR A 447 3.63 15.01 6.94
N VAL A 448 2.99 16.12 7.33
CA VAL A 448 3.55 17.09 8.29
C VAL A 448 3.79 16.43 9.64
N VAL A 449 2.81 15.66 10.15
CA VAL A 449 2.93 14.92 11.42
C VAL A 449 4.01 13.85 11.36
N VAL A 450 4.07 13.06 10.27
CA VAL A 450 5.11 12.04 10.04
C VAL A 450 6.51 12.65 10.01
N ALA A 451 6.67 13.83 9.40
CA ALA A 451 7.94 14.55 9.35
C ALA A 451 8.34 15.10 10.74
N ILE A 452 7.43 15.72 11.47
CA ILE A 452 7.69 16.22 12.84
C ILE A 452 8.07 15.04 13.75
N ALA A 453 7.34 13.92 13.68
CA ALA A 453 7.68 12.69 14.40
C ALA A 453 9.07 12.15 14.00
N THR A 454 9.41 12.17 12.71
CA THR A 454 10.74 11.78 12.20
C THR A 454 11.85 12.63 12.79
N VAL A 455 11.68 13.96 12.88
CA VAL A 455 12.66 14.87 13.49
C VAL A 455 12.80 14.60 14.99
N ILE A 456 11.70 14.48 15.73
CA ILE A 456 11.69 14.20 17.18
C ILE A 456 12.39 12.86 17.47
N VAL A 457 12.07 11.80 16.73
CA VAL A 457 12.68 10.47 16.91
C VAL A 457 14.18 10.50 16.57
N CYS A 458 14.62 11.29 15.59
CA CYS A 458 16.05 11.45 15.29
C CYS A 458 16.81 12.34 16.29
N LEU A 459 16.12 13.29 16.94
CA LEU A 459 16.68 14.10 18.02
C LEU A 459 16.95 13.27 19.29
N VAL A 460 16.05 12.32 19.60
CA VAL A 460 16.08 11.45 20.78
C VAL A 460 16.93 10.19 20.56
N ASN A 461 16.75 9.50 19.42
CA ASN A 461 17.50 8.30 19.06
C ASN A 461 18.15 8.46 17.67
N PRO A 462 19.33 9.10 17.57
CA PRO A 462 20.01 9.32 16.29
C PRO A 462 20.54 8.04 15.61
N ARG A 463 20.37 6.86 16.21
CA ARG A 463 20.72 5.57 15.59
C ARG A 463 19.60 4.99 14.71
N VAL A 464 18.45 5.65 14.56
CA VAL A 464 17.29 5.13 13.78
C VAL A 464 17.49 5.06 12.26
N PHE A 465 18.56 5.67 11.73
CA PHE A 465 19.05 5.48 10.36
C PHE A 465 20.33 4.62 10.33
N GLY A 466 20.47 3.67 11.26
CA GLY A 466 21.65 2.82 11.40
C GLY A 466 22.85 3.52 12.05
N THR A 467 23.88 2.73 12.36
CA THR A 467 25.14 3.17 12.96
C THR A 467 26.31 3.07 11.98
N GLY A 468 27.30 3.98 12.10
CA GLY A 468 28.51 3.97 11.25
C GLY A 468 29.51 2.84 11.55
N LYS A 469 29.49 2.32 12.78
CA LYS A 469 30.25 1.14 13.25
C LYS A 469 29.28 0.13 13.88
N ALA A 470 29.64 -1.16 13.89
CA ALA A 470 28.93 -2.11 14.76
C ALA A 470 29.13 -1.67 16.22
N SER A 471 28.06 -1.57 16.99
CA SER A 471 28.19 -1.48 18.44
C SER A 471 28.36 -2.88 18.99
N VAL A 472 29.39 -3.07 19.83
CA VAL A 472 29.52 -4.25 20.69
C VAL A 472 28.68 -3.99 21.95
N ASP A 473 27.39 -3.77 21.74
CA ASP A 473 26.41 -3.82 22.82
C ASP A 473 26.29 -5.30 23.23
N LYS A 474 26.26 -5.60 24.55
CA LYS A 474 26.31 -6.99 25.04
C LYS A 474 25.18 -7.84 24.45
N ALA A 475 25.47 -9.11 24.19
CA ALA A 475 24.49 -10.09 23.73
C ALA A 475 23.21 -10.04 24.59
N PRO A 476 22.00 -10.10 24.00
CA PRO A 476 20.76 -9.87 24.75
C PRO A 476 20.59 -10.87 25.90
N THR A 477 20.23 -10.37 27.09
CA THR A 477 19.65 -11.22 28.14
C THR A 477 18.35 -11.85 27.62
N ALA A 478 18.02 -13.06 28.08
CA ALA A 478 16.96 -13.88 27.49
C ALA A 478 15.57 -13.21 27.47
N ASP A 479 15.31 -12.29 28.40
CA ASP A 479 14.07 -11.51 28.53
C ASP A 479 13.79 -10.56 27.36
N ALA A 480 14.80 -10.25 26.54
CA ALA A 480 14.67 -9.36 25.39
C ALA A 480 13.75 -9.89 24.26
N ARG A 481 13.16 -11.08 24.41
CA ARG A 481 12.18 -11.69 23.48
C ARG A 481 10.75 -11.15 23.62
N GLY A 482 10.48 -10.30 24.62
CA GLY A 482 9.21 -9.57 24.71
C GLY A 482 9.01 -8.61 23.53
N VAL A 483 7.78 -8.46 23.05
CA VAL A 483 7.46 -7.47 22.00
C VAL A 483 7.75 -6.07 22.51
N ASN A 484 8.42 -5.24 21.70
CA ASN A 484 8.65 -3.84 22.05
C ASN A 484 7.30 -3.07 22.18
N PRO A 485 6.97 -2.51 23.37
CA PRO A 485 5.72 -1.76 23.56
C PRO A 485 5.55 -0.59 22.59
N ALA A 486 6.63 0.06 22.18
CA ALA A 486 6.58 1.14 21.20
C ALA A 486 6.01 0.70 19.85
N LEU A 487 6.31 -0.53 19.40
CA LEU A 487 5.76 -1.09 18.17
C LEU A 487 4.27 -1.43 18.32
N THR A 488 3.84 -1.88 19.50
CA THR A 488 2.41 -2.09 19.80
C THR A 488 1.65 -0.77 19.80
N VAL A 489 2.17 0.26 20.48
CA VAL A 489 1.59 1.63 20.46
C VAL A 489 1.56 2.19 19.04
N THR A 490 2.62 1.98 18.24
CA THR A 490 2.65 2.40 16.83
C THR A 490 1.52 1.77 16.02
N LEU A 491 1.32 0.45 16.15
CA LEU A 491 0.26 -0.25 15.43
C LEU A 491 -1.15 0.16 15.90
N LEU A 492 -1.30 0.54 17.17
CA LEU A 492 -2.56 1.12 17.68
C LEU A 492 -2.81 2.53 17.14
N VAL A 493 -1.78 3.39 17.05
CA VAL A 493 -1.87 4.72 16.42
C VAL A 493 -2.15 4.61 14.92
N VAL A 494 -1.50 3.67 14.22
CA VAL A 494 -1.78 3.36 12.82
C VAL A 494 -3.21 2.84 12.65
N SER A 495 -3.67 1.95 13.53
CA SER A 495 -5.06 1.47 13.53
C SER A 495 -6.06 2.62 13.77
N ALA A 496 -5.77 3.56 14.69
CA ALA A 496 -6.60 4.74 14.91
C ALA A 496 -6.64 5.65 13.67
N TYR A 497 -5.49 5.91 13.03
CA TYR A 497 -5.40 6.65 11.77
C TYR A 497 -6.23 6.01 10.64
N LEU A 498 -6.19 4.69 10.49
CA LEU A 498 -6.95 3.96 9.49
C LEU A 498 -8.45 3.87 9.81
N ALA A 499 -8.84 3.79 11.09
CA ALA A 499 -10.23 3.86 11.51
C ALA A 499 -10.81 5.27 11.27
N ILE A 500 -10.03 6.32 11.50
CA ILE A 500 -10.36 7.69 11.12
C ILE A 500 -10.50 7.81 9.60
N ASN A 501 -9.60 7.20 8.80
CA ASN A 501 -9.74 7.18 7.33
C ASN A 501 -11.10 6.63 6.88
N ALA A 502 -11.52 5.49 7.43
CA ALA A 502 -12.79 4.84 7.11
C ALA A 502 -14.02 5.68 7.52
N TRP A 503 -13.91 6.53 8.53
CA TRP A 503 -15.00 7.36 9.03
C TRP A 503 -15.25 8.64 8.22
N TYR A 504 -14.22 9.17 7.55
CA TYR A 504 -14.31 10.44 6.81
C TYR A 504 -14.30 10.29 5.28
N LYS A 505 -13.92 9.12 4.75
CA LYS A 505 -14.09 8.78 3.32
C LYS A 505 -15.55 8.97 2.90
N GLY A 506 -15.79 9.80 1.89
CA GLY A 506 -17.12 10.20 1.45
C GLY A 506 -17.37 10.06 -0.05
N GLU A 507 -18.65 10.06 -0.43
CA GLU A 507 -19.14 9.88 -1.80
C GLU A 507 -19.38 11.23 -2.51
N ASN A 508 -19.89 12.24 -1.80
CA ASN A 508 -20.26 13.56 -2.36
C ASN A 508 -19.10 14.56 -2.32
N GLY A 509 -17.98 14.26 -2.99
CA GLY A 509 -16.85 15.19 -3.17
C GLY A 509 -16.20 15.72 -1.87
N ASN A 510 -16.43 15.06 -0.74
CA ASN A 510 -16.02 15.49 0.60
C ASN A 510 -16.53 16.89 1.05
N VAL A 511 -17.66 17.38 0.55
CA VAL A 511 -18.17 18.74 0.91
C VAL A 511 -18.66 18.82 2.38
N ARG A 512 -18.87 17.70 3.08
CA ARG A 512 -19.38 17.67 4.47
C ARG A 512 -18.40 17.05 5.45
N LEU A 513 -18.35 17.62 6.66
CA LEU A 513 -17.38 17.25 7.69
C LEU A 513 -17.59 15.86 8.32
N ILE A 514 -18.79 15.30 8.19
CA ILE A 514 -19.09 13.90 8.49
C ILE A 514 -20.06 13.42 7.40
N GLN A 515 -19.69 12.38 6.66
CA GLN A 515 -20.68 11.54 5.99
C GLN A 515 -21.12 10.46 6.98
N TYR A 516 -22.41 10.16 6.99
CA TYR A 516 -23.00 9.37 8.06
C TYR A 516 -23.19 7.91 7.64
N PRO A 517 -22.80 6.92 8.47
CA PRO A 517 -23.02 5.49 8.21
C PRO A 517 -24.51 5.11 8.11
N ARG A 518 -25.09 5.28 6.91
CA ARG A 518 -26.54 5.31 6.67
C ARG A 518 -27.16 4.02 6.14
N ALA A 519 -26.40 3.06 5.60
CA ALA A 519 -26.98 1.87 4.95
C ALA A 519 -28.00 1.11 5.83
N VAL A 520 -27.70 0.97 7.13
CA VAL A 520 -28.57 0.31 8.12
C VAL A 520 -29.77 1.18 8.51
N LEU A 521 -29.65 2.50 8.44
CA LEU A 521 -30.75 3.45 8.66
C LEU A 521 -31.65 3.57 7.43
N ASP A 522 -31.14 3.34 6.23
CA ASP A 522 -31.92 3.29 4.99
C ASP A 522 -32.60 1.93 4.77
N GLY A 523 -32.18 0.90 5.53
CA GLY A 523 -32.77 -0.43 5.54
C GLY A 523 -32.07 -1.46 4.63
N LEU A 524 -30.90 -1.13 4.09
CA LEU A 524 -30.11 -2.02 3.24
C LEU A 524 -29.64 -3.26 4.02
N ASP A 525 -29.61 -4.41 3.35
CA ASP A 525 -29.29 -5.73 3.92
C ASP A 525 -30.15 -6.16 5.15
N LEU A 526 -31.31 -5.54 5.38
CA LEU A 526 -32.22 -5.89 6.49
C LEU A 526 -33.49 -6.62 6.02
N THR A 527 -33.88 -7.65 6.76
CA THR A 527 -35.22 -8.25 6.68
C THR A 527 -36.25 -7.34 7.36
N SER A 528 -37.55 -7.64 7.23
CA SER A 528 -38.62 -6.98 8.00
C SER A 528 -38.39 -7.02 9.52
N PHE A 529 -37.71 -8.05 10.04
CA PHE A 529 -37.31 -8.11 11.46
C PHE A 529 -36.07 -7.26 11.76
N GLY A 530 -35.07 -7.27 10.86
CA GLY A 530 -33.92 -6.38 10.95
C GLY A 530 -34.35 -4.91 11.00
N TYR A 531 -35.27 -4.52 10.11
CA TYR A 531 -35.87 -3.19 10.04
C TYR A 531 -36.52 -2.78 11.37
N LEU A 532 -37.36 -3.63 11.98
CA LEU A 532 -37.97 -3.34 13.29
C LEU A 532 -36.95 -3.15 14.42
N VAL A 533 -35.84 -3.89 14.38
CA VAL A 533 -34.77 -3.78 15.39
C VAL A 533 -33.95 -2.49 15.21
N THR A 534 -33.84 -1.97 13.99
CA THR A 534 -33.06 -0.75 13.68
C THR A 534 -33.93 0.51 13.59
N GLU A 535 -35.25 0.41 13.46
CA GLU A 535 -36.17 1.54 13.39
C GLU A 535 -36.04 2.54 14.56
N PRO A 536 -35.83 2.12 15.83
CA PRO A 536 -35.54 3.06 16.93
C PRO A 536 -34.21 3.83 16.79
N LEU A 537 -33.27 3.33 15.97
CA LEU A 537 -32.01 4.01 15.63
C LEU A 537 -32.18 4.95 14.43
N ARG A 538 -33.32 4.91 13.73
CA ARG A 538 -33.59 5.66 12.50
C ARG A 538 -33.96 7.14 12.72
N THR A 539 -33.82 7.66 13.94
CA THR A 539 -33.81 9.11 14.15
C THR A 539 -32.58 9.71 13.46
N ASP A 540 -32.75 10.78 12.67
CA ASP A 540 -31.67 11.46 11.91
C ASP A 540 -30.77 12.32 12.85
N ASN A 541 -30.40 11.74 13.99
CA ASN A 541 -29.64 12.34 15.08
C ASN A 541 -28.30 11.63 15.24
N LEU A 542 -27.24 12.45 15.40
CA LEU A 542 -25.83 12.07 15.56
C LEU A 542 -25.60 10.83 16.45
N VAL A 543 -26.37 10.69 17.53
CA VAL A 543 -26.23 9.63 18.54
C VAL A 543 -26.34 8.21 17.96
N ALA A 544 -27.32 7.94 17.10
CA ALA A 544 -27.55 6.60 16.56
C ALA A 544 -26.39 6.12 15.66
N LEU A 545 -25.79 7.07 14.94
CA LEU A 545 -24.67 6.85 14.04
C LEU A 545 -23.38 6.56 14.81
N TRP A 546 -23.15 7.24 15.94
CA TRP A 546 -22.09 6.88 16.89
C TRP A 546 -22.29 5.48 17.48
N VAL A 547 -23.53 5.06 17.76
CA VAL A 547 -23.82 3.70 18.26
C VAL A 547 -23.48 2.65 17.21
N ILE A 548 -23.91 2.82 15.96
CA ILE A 548 -23.56 1.90 14.85
C ILE A 548 -22.04 1.83 14.64
N GLY A 549 -21.35 2.98 14.63
CA GLY A 549 -19.90 3.05 14.53
C GLY A 549 -19.17 2.32 15.66
N ALA A 550 -19.57 2.58 16.90
CA ALA A 550 -19.00 1.92 18.08
C ALA A 550 -19.24 0.40 18.06
N LEU A 551 -20.43 -0.06 17.66
CA LEU A 551 -20.75 -1.49 17.52
C LEU A 551 -19.85 -2.16 16.48
N ASN A 552 -19.64 -1.55 15.32
CA ASN A 552 -18.75 -2.09 14.29
C ASN A 552 -17.28 -2.10 14.71
N ILE A 553 -16.79 -1.08 15.43
CA ILE A 553 -15.43 -1.06 15.99
C ILE A 553 -15.23 -2.15 17.05
N VAL A 554 -16.16 -2.30 18.00
CA VAL A 554 -16.11 -3.36 19.02
C VAL A 554 -16.17 -4.75 18.38
N SER A 555 -17.01 -4.91 17.36
CA SER A 555 -17.13 -6.16 16.59
C SER A 555 -15.86 -6.49 15.82
N LEU A 556 -15.19 -5.49 15.21
CA LEU A 556 -13.90 -5.66 14.54
C LEU A 556 -12.80 -6.11 15.51
N ILE A 557 -12.73 -5.51 16.71
CA ILE A 557 -11.80 -5.92 17.77
C ILE A 557 -12.10 -7.36 18.22
N TRP A 558 -13.37 -7.73 18.38
CA TRP A 558 -13.76 -9.08 18.77
C TRP A 558 -13.44 -10.12 17.68
N CYS A 559 -13.70 -9.81 16.41
CA CYS A 559 -13.27 -10.60 15.26
C CYS A 559 -11.76 -10.85 15.30
N ALA A 560 -10.95 -9.80 15.49
CA ALA A 560 -9.50 -9.93 15.60
C ALA A 560 -9.06 -10.84 16.77
N VAL A 561 -9.68 -10.70 17.94
CA VAL A 561 -9.42 -11.56 19.12
C VAL A 561 -9.74 -13.03 18.83
N VAL A 562 -10.95 -13.34 18.32
CA VAL A 562 -11.36 -14.73 18.05
C VAL A 562 -10.52 -15.36 16.94
N ILE A 563 -10.21 -14.62 15.88
CA ILE A 563 -9.39 -15.08 14.74
C ILE A 563 -7.94 -15.37 15.19
N VAL A 564 -7.30 -14.48 15.95
CA VAL A 564 -5.96 -14.72 16.51
C VAL A 564 -5.96 -15.93 17.45
N GLN A 565 -6.97 -16.03 18.31
CA GLN A 565 -7.08 -17.12 19.29
C GLN A 565 -7.31 -18.50 18.67
N ARG A 566 -8.08 -18.58 17.57
CA ARG A 566 -8.54 -19.87 17.02
C ARG A 566 -7.95 -20.27 15.67
N LEU A 567 -7.68 -19.32 14.79
CA LEU A 567 -7.22 -19.60 13.42
C LEU A 567 -5.69 -19.44 13.30
N ALA A 568 -5.11 -18.48 14.02
CA ALA A 568 -3.66 -18.39 14.20
C ALA A 568 -3.11 -19.24 15.37
N ASN A 569 -3.99 -19.84 16.19
CA ASN A 569 -3.67 -20.68 17.35
C ASN A 569 -2.65 -20.05 18.33
N ARG A 570 -2.88 -18.78 18.70
CA ARG A 570 -2.01 -18.02 19.62
C ARG A 570 -2.84 -17.33 20.70
N VAL A 571 -2.28 -17.19 21.90
CA VAL A 571 -2.90 -16.35 22.94
C VAL A 571 -2.94 -14.90 22.41
N PRO A 572 -4.11 -14.25 22.37
CA PRO A 572 -4.22 -12.88 21.87
C PRO A 572 -3.56 -11.91 22.85
N THR A 573 -2.45 -11.32 22.41
CA THR A 573 -1.76 -10.20 23.07
C THR A 573 -2.17 -8.87 22.44
N ALA A 574 -1.97 -7.76 23.16
CA ALA A 574 -2.19 -6.41 22.62
C ALA A 574 -1.44 -6.17 21.30
N PHE A 575 -0.23 -6.71 21.15
CA PHE A 575 0.51 -6.66 19.87
C PHE A 575 -0.18 -7.42 18.76
N THR A 576 -0.55 -8.69 18.97
CA THR A 576 -1.20 -9.50 17.93
C THR A 576 -2.58 -8.95 17.55
N ILE A 577 -3.28 -8.31 18.50
CA ILE A 577 -4.52 -7.59 18.23
C ILE A 577 -4.22 -6.34 17.39
N ALA A 578 -3.23 -5.52 17.76
CA ALA A 578 -2.87 -4.32 16.99
C ALA A 578 -2.37 -4.63 15.57
N VAL A 579 -1.63 -5.74 15.38
CA VAL A 579 -1.27 -6.26 14.05
C VAL A 579 -2.52 -6.67 13.27
N ALA A 580 -3.43 -7.43 13.88
CA ALA A 580 -4.66 -7.88 13.23
C ALA A 580 -5.61 -6.72 12.87
N LEU A 581 -5.75 -5.73 13.76
CA LEU A 581 -6.51 -4.50 13.51
C LEU A 581 -5.87 -3.67 12.39
N THR A 582 -4.55 -3.51 12.39
CA THR A 582 -3.84 -2.80 11.30
C THR A 582 -4.10 -3.50 9.95
N ILE A 583 -3.91 -4.82 9.88
CA ILE A 583 -4.14 -5.59 8.64
C ILE A 583 -5.62 -5.53 8.21
N ALA A 584 -6.55 -5.61 9.15
CA ALA A 584 -7.97 -5.52 8.85
C ALA A 584 -8.36 -4.12 8.34
N LEU A 585 -7.88 -3.05 8.97
CA LEU A 585 -8.18 -1.66 8.58
C LEU A 585 -7.43 -1.23 7.30
N LEU A 586 -6.39 -1.95 6.87
CA LEU A 586 -5.83 -1.84 5.52
C LEU A 586 -6.73 -2.48 4.44
N SER A 587 -7.73 -3.29 4.82
CA SER A 587 -8.64 -3.98 3.91
C SER A 587 -9.83 -3.08 3.56
N GLU A 588 -10.04 -2.78 2.27
CA GLU A 588 -11.16 -1.96 1.79
C GLU A 588 -12.52 -2.46 2.31
N PRO A 589 -12.85 -3.77 2.29
CA PRO A 589 -14.13 -4.27 2.83
C PRO A 589 -14.38 -3.92 4.30
N VAL A 590 -13.34 -3.80 5.13
CA VAL A 590 -13.47 -3.40 6.54
C VAL A 590 -13.68 -1.90 6.65
N GLN A 591 -12.98 -1.10 5.83
CA GLN A 591 -13.19 0.35 5.77
C GLN A 591 -14.61 0.66 5.30
N SER A 592 -15.10 0.01 4.25
CA SER A 592 -16.43 0.26 3.70
C SER A 592 -17.56 -0.30 4.57
N ALA A 593 -17.31 -1.37 5.36
CA ALA A 593 -18.24 -1.79 6.42
C ALA A 593 -18.38 -0.74 7.54
N LEU A 594 -17.28 -0.07 7.91
CA LEU A 594 -17.28 1.03 8.87
C LEU A 594 -17.94 2.30 8.29
N GLN A 595 -17.58 2.66 7.04
CA GLN A 595 -18.03 3.86 6.33
C GLN A 595 -19.55 3.84 6.06
N MET A 596 -20.05 2.77 5.43
CA MET A 596 -21.47 2.64 5.07
C MET A 596 -22.36 2.33 6.29
N GLY A 597 -21.76 1.89 7.40
CA GLY A 597 -22.49 1.55 8.64
C GLY A 597 -23.06 0.13 8.69
N SER A 598 -22.80 -0.70 7.69
CA SER A 598 -23.37 -2.05 7.58
C SER A 598 -23.15 -2.89 8.84
N LEU A 599 -24.16 -3.66 9.25
CA LEU A 599 -24.06 -4.61 10.37
C LEU A 599 -23.18 -5.84 10.05
N THR A 600 -22.61 -5.97 8.85
CA THR A 600 -21.82 -7.17 8.46
C THR A 600 -20.67 -7.50 9.43
N LEU A 601 -19.98 -6.50 10.00
CA LEU A 601 -18.94 -6.75 11.01
C LEU A 601 -19.54 -7.27 12.33
N VAL A 602 -20.69 -6.74 12.77
CA VAL A 602 -21.45 -7.25 13.94
C VAL A 602 -21.92 -8.69 13.70
N VAL A 603 -22.49 -8.96 12.52
CA VAL A 603 -22.94 -10.29 12.12
C VAL A 603 -21.77 -11.28 12.11
N LEU A 604 -20.64 -10.93 11.50
CA LEU A 604 -19.43 -11.77 11.50
C LEU A 604 -18.93 -12.03 12.93
N ALA A 605 -18.90 -11.02 13.80
CA ALA A 605 -18.50 -11.16 15.20
C ALA A 605 -19.41 -12.14 15.98
N LEU A 606 -20.73 -12.05 15.78
CA LEU A 606 -21.70 -12.97 16.39
C LEU A 606 -21.54 -14.40 15.88
N ILE A 607 -21.40 -14.62 14.57
CA ILE A 607 -21.22 -15.95 13.98
C ILE A 607 -19.86 -16.57 14.38
N LEU A 608 -18.79 -15.78 14.47
CA LEU A 608 -17.49 -16.24 14.99
C LEU A 608 -17.58 -16.66 16.47
N THR A 609 -18.37 -15.93 17.28
CA THR A 609 -18.66 -16.29 18.68
C THR A 609 -19.37 -17.64 18.79
N ASP A 610 -20.32 -17.89 17.90
CA ASP A 610 -21.15 -19.09 17.86
C ASP A 610 -20.38 -20.34 17.37
N LEU A 611 -19.72 -20.21 16.22
CA LEU A 611 -19.20 -21.34 15.44
C LEU A 611 -17.71 -21.61 15.62
N VAL A 612 -16.92 -20.62 16.10
CA VAL A 612 -15.45 -20.67 16.13
C VAL A 612 -14.86 -20.51 17.53
N ALA A 613 -15.41 -19.64 18.39
CA ALA A 613 -14.76 -19.20 19.63
C ALA A 613 -14.53 -20.29 20.71
N PRO A 614 -13.60 -20.03 21.67
CA PRO A 614 -13.50 -20.59 23.02
C PRO A 614 -14.45 -21.71 23.43
N ARG A 615 -15.56 -21.21 23.98
CA ARG A 615 -16.66 -21.86 24.68
C ARG A 615 -17.89 -21.04 24.26
N SER A 616 -18.98 -21.68 23.85
CA SER A 616 -20.23 -20.98 23.57
C SER A 616 -21.00 -20.82 24.88
N VAL A 617 -21.26 -19.57 25.30
CA VAL A 617 -22.08 -19.26 26.49
C VAL A 617 -23.56 -19.56 26.22
N LEU A 618 -23.97 -19.47 24.95
CA LEU A 618 -25.31 -19.76 24.45
C LEU A 618 -25.35 -21.10 23.70
N PRO A 619 -26.55 -21.67 23.46
CA PRO A 619 -26.72 -22.81 22.56
C PRO A 619 -26.16 -22.51 21.16
N ARG A 620 -25.33 -23.41 20.63
CA ARG A 620 -24.74 -23.21 19.30
C ARG A 620 -25.81 -23.14 18.21
N GLY A 621 -25.65 -22.22 17.29
CA GLY A 621 -26.60 -21.88 16.24
C GLY A 621 -27.51 -20.70 16.60
N LEU A 622 -27.68 -20.35 17.88
CA LEU A 622 -28.62 -19.30 18.29
C LEU A 622 -28.23 -17.92 17.74
N LEU A 623 -26.95 -17.57 17.79
CA LEU A 623 -26.48 -16.28 17.27
C LEU A 623 -26.43 -16.28 15.73
N THR A 624 -26.07 -17.40 15.11
CA THR A 624 -26.15 -17.57 13.65
C THR A 624 -27.59 -17.38 13.17
N GLY A 625 -28.57 -17.98 13.86
CA GLY A 625 -29.99 -17.83 13.58
C GLY A 625 -30.51 -16.42 13.84
N LEU A 626 -30.05 -15.74 14.90
CA LEU A 626 -30.33 -14.32 15.15
C LEU A 626 -29.87 -13.46 13.96
N THR A 627 -28.64 -13.66 13.49
CA THR A 627 -28.11 -12.90 12.35
C THR A 627 -28.82 -13.21 11.04
N ALA A 628 -29.23 -14.46 10.79
CA ALA A 628 -30.09 -14.81 9.67
C ALA A 628 -31.48 -14.16 9.78
N GLY A 629 -32.04 -14.07 11.00
CA GLY A 629 -33.25 -13.32 11.31
C GLY A 629 -33.14 -11.84 10.94
N LEU A 630 -32.02 -11.19 11.27
CA LEU A 630 -31.77 -9.77 11.02
C LEU A 630 -31.45 -9.43 9.55
N THR A 631 -30.52 -10.14 8.92
CA THR A 631 -29.95 -9.75 7.60
C THR A 631 -30.14 -10.77 6.47
N GLY A 632 -30.78 -11.91 6.74
CA GLY A 632 -31.14 -12.91 5.72
C GLY A 632 -29.99 -13.73 5.14
N TRP A 633 -28.95 -13.09 4.60
CA TRP A 633 -27.82 -13.73 3.93
C TRP A 633 -27.07 -14.84 4.72
N PRO A 634 -27.03 -14.85 6.08
CA PRO A 634 -26.39 -15.94 6.83
C PRO A 634 -27.05 -17.32 6.68
N VAL A 635 -28.20 -17.43 5.98
CA VAL A 635 -28.86 -18.71 5.66
C VAL A 635 -27.94 -19.72 4.97
N LEU A 636 -27.02 -19.29 4.10
CA LEU A 636 -26.03 -20.22 3.49
C LEU A 636 -25.10 -20.85 4.53
N ILE A 637 -24.83 -20.17 5.64
CA ILE A 637 -24.06 -20.73 6.76
C ILE A 637 -24.89 -21.79 7.49
N ILE A 638 -26.22 -21.62 7.59
CA ILE A 638 -27.12 -22.64 8.14
C ILE A 638 -27.13 -23.90 7.25
N VAL A 639 -27.20 -23.73 5.92
CA VAL A 639 -27.04 -24.84 4.95
C VAL A 639 -25.67 -25.52 5.12
N ALA A 640 -24.60 -24.75 5.28
CA ALA A 640 -23.28 -25.30 5.54
C ALA A 640 -23.19 -26.07 6.88
N LEU A 641 -23.91 -25.67 7.93
CA LEU A 641 -23.98 -26.42 9.19
C LEU A 641 -24.65 -27.80 9.00
N PHE A 642 -25.67 -27.92 8.14
CA PHE A 642 -26.24 -29.21 7.76
C PHE A 642 -25.24 -30.07 6.97
N ILE A 643 -24.52 -29.48 6.01
CA ILE A 643 -23.46 -30.16 5.24
C ILE A 643 -22.33 -30.67 6.17
N GLN A 644 -21.96 -29.88 7.17
CA GLN A 644 -21.01 -30.25 8.24
C GLN A 644 -21.59 -31.20 9.30
N ARG A 645 -22.80 -31.73 9.10
CA ARG A 645 -23.52 -32.60 10.06
C ARG A 645 -23.66 -32.01 11.47
N ARG A 646 -23.56 -30.68 11.63
CA ARG A 646 -23.76 -29.97 12.91
C ARG A 646 -25.24 -29.78 13.21
N VAL A 647 -26.04 -30.85 13.08
CA VAL A 647 -27.50 -30.83 12.99
C VAL A 647 -28.16 -30.03 14.11
N ARG A 648 -27.72 -30.18 15.37
CA ARG A 648 -28.26 -29.39 16.49
C ARG A 648 -28.13 -27.88 16.26
N ALA A 649 -26.94 -27.42 15.86
CA ALA A 649 -26.70 -26.00 15.60
C ALA A 649 -27.40 -25.52 14.32
N ALA A 650 -27.49 -26.35 13.29
CA ALA A 650 -28.22 -26.03 12.07
C ALA A 650 -29.73 -25.86 12.35
N VAL A 651 -30.32 -26.77 13.14
CA VAL A 651 -31.74 -26.72 13.55
C VAL A 651 -32.01 -25.54 14.48
N THR A 652 -31.16 -25.27 15.49
CA THR A 652 -31.29 -24.07 16.32
C THR A 652 -31.23 -22.80 15.48
N ALA A 653 -30.25 -22.67 14.57
CA ALA A 653 -30.14 -21.51 13.70
C ALA A 653 -31.36 -21.35 12.77
N ALA A 654 -31.83 -22.44 12.16
CA ALA A 654 -32.99 -22.42 11.27
C ALA A 654 -34.28 -22.02 12.01
N ILE A 655 -34.55 -22.60 13.19
CA ILE A 655 -35.73 -22.27 14.00
C ILE A 655 -35.68 -20.82 14.44
N THR A 656 -34.54 -20.33 14.94
CA THR A 656 -34.40 -18.92 15.34
C THR A 656 -34.60 -17.98 14.14
N ALA A 657 -34.01 -18.26 12.98
CA ALA A 657 -34.18 -17.43 11.79
C ALA A 657 -35.65 -17.36 11.35
N VAL A 658 -36.33 -18.51 11.24
CA VAL A 658 -37.74 -18.60 10.82
C VAL A 658 -38.67 -17.90 11.82
N VAL A 659 -38.49 -18.10 13.12
CA VAL A 659 -39.29 -17.43 14.16
C VAL A 659 -39.14 -15.91 14.08
N LEU A 660 -37.92 -15.40 13.84
CA LEU A 660 -37.68 -13.97 13.72
C LEU A 660 -38.24 -13.39 12.42
N TRP A 661 -38.14 -14.09 11.28
CA TRP A 661 -38.78 -13.64 10.04
C TRP A 661 -40.31 -13.62 10.14
N VAL A 662 -40.93 -14.63 10.75
CA VAL A 662 -42.38 -14.66 10.99
C VAL A 662 -42.80 -13.52 11.93
N ALA A 663 -42.04 -13.26 12.99
CA ALA A 663 -42.29 -12.11 13.87
C ALA A 663 -42.15 -10.78 13.11
N GLY A 664 -41.12 -10.62 12.27
CA GLY A 664 -40.93 -9.43 11.45
C GLY A 664 -42.07 -9.20 10.45
N TRP A 665 -42.53 -10.25 9.78
CA TRP A 665 -43.65 -10.20 8.83
C TRP A 665 -44.98 -9.85 9.52
N LEU A 666 -45.23 -10.40 10.71
CA LEU A 666 -46.45 -10.11 11.49
C LEU A 666 -46.45 -8.70 12.11
N LEU A 667 -45.29 -8.18 12.49
CA LEU A 667 -45.17 -6.89 13.21
C LEU A 667 -44.87 -5.70 12.29
N ALA A 668 -44.26 -5.92 11.12
CA ALA A 668 -44.02 -4.91 10.09
C ALA A 668 -44.47 -5.40 8.69
N PRO A 669 -45.79 -5.63 8.47
CA PRO A 669 -46.32 -6.10 7.18
C PRO A 669 -46.15 -5.09 6.03
N SER A 670 -45.74 -3.85 6.32
CA SER A 670 -45.38 -2.81 5.34
C SER A 670 -43.86 -2.62 5.16
N GLY A 671 -43.03 -3.40 5.86
CA GLY A 671 -41.57 -3.39 5.71
C GLY A 671 -41.16 -3.87 4.32
N ARG A 672 -40.51 -3.01 3.53
CA ARG A 672 -40.29 -3.16 2.08
C ARG A 672 -39.35 -4.29 1.62
N SER A 673 -38.97 -5.22 2.50
CA SER A 673 -37.96 -6.24 2.24
C SER A 673 -38.32 -7.61 2.81
N THR A 674 -38.77 -8.51 1.94
CA THR A 674 -38.72 -9.95 2.21
C THR A 674 -37.29 -10.47 2.03
N LEU A 675 -37.01 -11.69 2.50
CA LEU A 675 -35.75 -12.39 2.22
C LEU A 675 -35.45 -12.50 0.72
N ILE A 676 -36.51 -12.58 -0.10
CA ILE A 676 -36.41 -12.64 -1.56
C ILE A 676 -35.99 -11.27 -2.07
N ASP A 677 -36.68 -10.18 -1.71
CA ASP A 677 -36.35 -8.83 -2.20
C ASP A 677 -34.88 -8.46 -1.93
N VAL A 678 -34.37 -8.70 -0.71
CA VAL A 678 -32.96 -8.45 -0.32
C VAL A 678 -31.95 -9.24 -1.17
N GLN A 679 -32.39 -10.29 -1.88
CA GLN A 679 -31.56 -11.17 -2.70
C GLN A 679 -31.95 -11.21 -4.18
N THR A 680 -33.06 -10.57 -4.59
CA THR A 680 -33.52 -10.52 -5.98
C THR A 680 -33.73 -9.10 -6.50
N THR A 681 -33.64 -8.06 -5.68
CA THR A 681 -33.15 -6.76 -6.18
C THR A 681 -31.66 -6.90 -6.47
N VAL A 682 -31.36 -7.53 -7.62
CA VAL A 682 -30.03 -7.41 -8.20
C VAL A 682 -29.84 -5.93 -8.51
N HIS A 683 -28.86 -5.32 -7.84
CA HIS A 683 -28.36 -4.04 -8.29
C HIS A 683 -27.31 -4.35 -9.35
N ASP A 684 -27.63 -4.07 -10.61
CA ASP A 684 -26.69 -4.19 -11.74
C ASP A 684 -25.68 -3.01 -11.77
N GLY A 685 -25.80 -2.09 -10.81
CA GLY A 685 -24.87 -0.98 -10.57
C GLY A 685 -23.51 -1.40 -10.01
N ALA A 686 -22.60 -0.43 -9.94
CA ALA A 686 -21.19 -0.63 -9.61
C ALA A 686 -20.93 -1.27 -8.23
N ASP A 687 -21.82 -1.05 -7.26
CA ASP A 687 -21.65 -1.50 -5.87
C ASP A 687 -21.77 -3.02 -5.69
N ASN A 688 -22.33 -3.72 -6.68
CA ASN A 688 -22.44 -5.17 -6.68
C ASN A 688 -21.13 -5.81 -7.14
N ALA A 689 -20.34 -6.21 -6.14
CA ALA A 689 -19.08 -6.92 -6.28
C ALA A 689 -19.25 -8.45 -6.23
N SER A 690 -20.42 -8.99 -6.59
CA SER A 690 -20.67 -10.44 -6.63
C SER A 690 -20.18 -11.09 -7.93
N LEU A 691 -20.06 -12.43 -7.90
CA LEU A 691 -19.86 -13.24 -9.09
C LEU A 691 -20.98 -13.02 -10.12
N ALA A 692 -22.24 -12.93 -9.70
CA ALA A 692 -23.35 -12.69 -10.64
C ALA A 692 -23.32 -11.28 -11.25
N GLY A 693 -22.95 -10.26 -10.47
CA GLY A 693 -22.80 -8.88 -10.93
C GLY A 693 -21.71 -8.73 -11.99
N PHE A 694 -20.53 -9.35 -11.79
CA PHE A 694 -19.51 -9.45 -12.84
C PHE A 694 -20.05 -10.10 -14.12
N LEU A 695 -20.80 -11.19 -13.99
CA LEU A 695 -21.24 -11.97 -15.15
C LEU A 695 -22.34 -11.28 -15.97
N ALA A 696 -23.17 -10.45 -15.33
CA ALA A 696 -24.03 -9.50 -16.05
C ALA A 696 -23.16 -8.54 -16.88
N ARG A 697 -22.24 -7.83 -16.22
CA ARG A 697 -21.32 -6.85 -16.83
C ARG A 697 -20.42 -7.42 -17.93
N TRP A 698 -20.08 -8.72 -17.89
CA TRP A 698 -19.08 -9.33 -18.78
C TRP A 698 -19.64 -10.28 -19.85
N ILE A 699 -20.78 -10.94 -19.61
CA ILE A 699 -21.34 -11.94 -20.55
C ILE A 699 -22.64 -11.45 -21.16
N SER A 700 -23.62 -11.06 -20.34
CA SER A 700 -24.95 -10.61 -20.76
C SER A 700 -25.80 -10.28 -19.54
N ASP A 701 -26.62 -9.23 -19.64
CA ASP A 701 -27.73 -8.91 -18.73
C ASP A 701 -28.86 -9.97 -18.73
N SER A 702 -28.67 -11.12 -19.39
CA SER A 702 -29.63 -12.22 -19.43
C SER A 702 -29.82 -12.83 -18.02
N PRO A 703 -31.02 -12.73 -17.41
CA PRO A 703 -31.26 -13.28 -16.08
C PRO A 703 -31.05 -14.80 -16.02
N ILE A 704 -31.23 -15.49 -17.15
CA ILE A 704 -31.00 -16.94 -17.28
C ILE A 704 -29.51 -17.27 -17.05
N ILE A 705 -28.60 -16.49 -17.64
CA ILE A 705 -27.15 -16.69 -17.47
C ILE A 705 -26.75 -16.39 -16.01
N MET A 706 -27.26 -15.30 -15.43
CA MET A 706 -27.02 -14.95 -14.03
C MET A 706 -27.50 -16.04 -13.06
N ILE A 707 -28.71 -16.59 -13.28
CA ILE A 707 -29.26 -17.71 -12.48
C ILE A 707 -28.40 -18.97 -12.61
N ILE A 708 -27.98 -19.35 -13.82
CA ILE A 708 -27.10 -20.51 -14.04
C ILE A 708 -25.82 -20.37 -13.23
N TRP A 709 -25.20 -19.20 -13.22
CA TRP A 709 -23.96 -18.97 -12.48
C TRP A 709 -24.13 -18.85 -10.98
N ALA A 710 -25.23 -18.28 -10.48
CA ALA A 710 -25.58 -18.32 -9.06
C ALA A 710 -25.74 -19.79 -8.58
N VAL A 711 -26.40 -20.65 -9.37
CA VAL A 711 -26.51 -22.09 -9.10
C VAL A 711 -25.13 -22.77 -9.10
N ILE A 712 -24.24 -22.44 -10.04
CA ILE A 712 -22.85 -22.94 -10.05
C ILE A 712 -22.09 -22.51 -8.78
N ALA A 713 -22.19 -21.25 -8.37
CA ALA A 713 -21.50 -20.71 -7.20
C ALA A 713 -21.99 -21.38 -5.89
N LEU A 714 -23.31 -21.59 -5.77
CA LEU A 714 -23.92 -22.35 -4.68
C LEU A 714 -23.43 -23.80 -4.67
N ALA A 715 -23.45 -24.50 -5.81
CA ALA A 715 -23.01 -25.88 -5.92
C ALA A 715 -21.51 -26.05 -5.59
N VAL A 716 -20.65 -25.16 -6.08
CA VAL A 716 -19.20 -25.19 -5.84
C VAL A 716 -18.87 -24.91 -4.37
N GLY A 717 -19.54 -23.93 -3.74
CA GLY A 717 -19.36 -23.64 -2.31
C GLY A 717 -19.84 -24.79 -1.42
N ALA A 718 -21.04 -25.33 -1.66
CA ALA A 718 -21.58 -26.50 -0.97
C ALA A 718 -20.64 -27.72 -1.09
N TRP A 719 -20.13 -27.98 -2.29
CA TRP A 719 -19.17 -29.05 -2.56
C TRP A 719 -17.86 -28.85 -1.79
N ALA A 720 -17.33 -27.63 -1.69
CA ALA A 720 -16.09 -27.35 -0.98
C ALA A 720 -16.24 -27.46 0.56
N VAL A 721 -17.36 -26.97 1.11
CA VAL A 721 -17.73 -27.19 2.52
C VAL A 721 -17.82 -28.69 2.81
N TYR A 722 -18.54 -29.45 1.97
CA TYR A 722 -18.67 -30.90 2.08
C TYR A 722 -17.32 -31.61 1.99
N ARG A 723 -16.50 -31.29 0.99
CA ARG A 723 -15.20 -31.95 0.76
C ARG A 723 -14.23 -31.75 1.90
N THR A 724 -14.11 -30.52 2.41
CA THR A 724 -13.20 -30.21 3.53
C THR A 724 -13.69 -30.82 4.84
N HIS A 725 -15.02 -30.84 5.07
CA HIS A 725 -15.61 -31.58 6.18
C HIS A 725 -15.32 -33.10 6.08
N ALA A 726 -15.54 -33.71 4.92
CA ALA A 726 -15.27 -35.14 4.67
C ALA A 726 -13.78 -35.53 4.75
N MET A 727 -12.86 -34.56 4.58
CA MET A 727 -11.42 -34.73 4.84
C MET A 727 -11.05 -34.63 6.33
N GLY A 728 -12.00 -34.30 7.21
CA GLY A 728 -11.81 -34.09 8.65
C GLY A 728 -11.37 -32.68 9.04
N ASP A 729 -11.23 -31.75 8.08
CA ASP A 729 -10.73 -30.40 8.32
C ASP A 729 -11.89 -29.45 8.71
N LEU A 730 -12.41 -29.66 9.92
CA LEU A 730 -13.54 -28.91 10.46
C LEU A 730 -13.30 -27.40 10.49
N THR A 731 -12.07 -26.95 10.76
CA THR A 731 -11.73 -25.53 10.79
C THR A 731 -11.77 -24.92 9.40
N LEU A 732 -11.16 -25.58 8.39
CA LEU A 732 -11.19 -25.09 7.01
C LEU A 732 -12.61 -25.09 6.45
N SER A 733 -13.39 -26.16 6.70
CA SER A 733 -14.80 -26.23 6.32
C SER A 733 -15.63 -25.12 6.97
N THR A 734 -15.36 -24.78 8.23
CA THR A 734 -16.01 -23.64 8.91
C THR A 734 -15.63 -22.32 8.25
N THR A 735 -14.36 -22.07 7.93
CA THR A 735 -13.95 -20.83 7.27
C THR A 735 -14.44 -20.70 5.83
N ILE A 736 -14.59 -21.81 5.09
CA ILE A 736 -15.21 -21.80 3.75
C ILE A 736 -16.71 -21.54 3.87
N ALA A 737 -17.39 -22.10 4.88
CA ALA A 737 -18.79 -21.81 5.15
C ALA A 737 -19.04 -20.33 5.45
N LEU A 738 -18.15 -19.68 6.23
CA LEU A 738 -18.22 -18.23 6.47
C LEU A 738 -17.98 -17.41 5.21
N ALA A 739 -17.05 -17.83 4.34
CA ALA A 739 -16.71 -17.16 3.09
C ALA A 739 -17.79 -17.30 1.99
N TRP A 740 -18.58 -18.38 2.02
CA TRP A 740 -19.51 -18.76 0.94
C TRP A 740 -20.53 -17.68 0.54
N PRO A 741 -21.16 -16.90 1.46
CA PRO A 741 -22.07 -15.82 1.08
C PRO A 741 -21.44 -14.76 0.15
N ALA A 742 -20.21 -14.33 0.44
CA ALA A 742 -19.50 -13.34 -0.39
C ALA A 742 -19.08 -13.86 -1.78
N ILE A 743 -19.25 -15.16 -2.04
CA ILE A 743 -18.87 -15.83 -3.30
C ILE A 743 -20.11 -16.20 -4.13
N ALA A 744 -21.24 -16.53 -3.48
CA ALA A 744 -22.35 -17.23 -4.12
C ALA A 744 -23.72 -16.52 -4.07
N LEU A 745 -23.83 -15.36 -3.43
CA LEU A 745 -25.05 -14.54 -3.50
C LEU A 745 -25.07 -13.69 -4.78
N PRO A 746 -26.25 -13.38 -5.33
CA PRO A 746 -26.38 -12.59 -6.56
C PRO A 746 -26.06 -11.10 -6.36
N THR A 747 -26.28 -10.57 -5.16
CA THR A 747 -25.86 -9.23 -4.73
C THR A 747 -24.87 -9.38 -3.58
N VAL A 748 -23.67 -8.80 -3.73
CA VAL A 748 -22.60 -8.81 -2.71
C VAL A 748 -21.91 -7.44 -2.73
N TYR A 749 -22.20 -6.60 -1.74
CA TYR A 749 -21.53 -5.31 -1.60
C TYR A 749 -20.07 -5.45 -1.17
N ALA A 750 -19.23 -4.43 -1.43
CA ALA A 750 -17.81 -4.42 -1.05
C ALA A 750 -17.58 -4.81 0.42
N TYR A 751 -18.40 -4.31 1.35
CA TYR A 751 -18.32 -4.63 2.77
C TYR A 751 -18.58 -6.10 3.13
N MET A 752 -19.26 -6.88 2.27
CA MET A 752 -19.50 -8.30 2.51
C MET A 752 -18.23 -9.16 2.34
N TRP A 753 -17.19 -8.65 1.68
CA TRP A 753 -15.93 -9.37 1.48
C TRP A 753 -15.12 -9.56 2.77
N VAL A 754 -15.48 -8.89 3.89
CA VAL A 754 -14.91 -9.17 5.23
C VAL A 754 -15.09 -10.63 5.67
N LEU A 755 -16.09 -11.33 5.10
CA LEU A 755 -16.36 -12.74 5.36
C LEU A 755 -15.23 -13.68 4.89
N LEU A 756 -14.32 -13.22 4.01
CA LEU A 756 -13.12 -13.96 3.62
C LEU A 756 -12.00 -13.92 4.67
N ILE A 757 -11.97 -12.92 5.57
CA ILE A 757 -10.84 -12.69 6.49
C ILE A 757 -10.50 -13.94 7.33
N PRO A 758 -11.47 -14.70 7.90
CA PRO A 758 -11.21 -15.96 8.58
C PRO A 758 -10.49 -17.00 7.71
N LEU A 759 -10.89 -17.13 6.43
CA LEU A 759 -10.28 -18.07 5.49
C LEU A 759 -8.85 -17.64 5.12
N VAL A 760 -8.64 -16.37 4.80
CA VAL A 760 -7.31 -15.82 4.47
C VAL A 760 -6.35 -16.04 5.65
N VAL A 761 -6.75 -15.69 6.88
CA VAL A 761 -5.89 -15.85 8.06
C VAL A 761 -5.57 -17.32 8.34
N LEU A 762 -6.53 -18.24 8.19
CA LEU A 762 -6.27 -19.68 8.33
C LEU A 762 -5.27 -20.19 7.30
N LEU A 763 -5.33 -19.69 6.06
CA LEU A 763 -4.38 -20.06 5.00
C LEU A 763 -2.97 -19.50 5.27
N VAL A 764 -2.85 -18.26 5.73
CA VAL A 764 -1.55 -17.68 6.17
C VAL A 764 -0.98 -18.48 7.35
N ALA A 765 -1.78 -18.75 8.38
CA ALA A 765 -1.36 -19.50 9.57
C ALA A 765 -0.87 -20.92 9.25
N ARG A 766 -1.39 -21.53 8.17
CA ARG A 766 -0.97 -22.84 7.66
C ARG A 766 0.12 -22.76 6.56
N GLY A 767 0.79 -21.61 6.41
CA GLY A 767 1.88 -21.41 5.46
C GLY A 767 1.46 -21.40 3.98
N ARG A 768 0.16 -21.38 3.66
CA ARG A 768 -0.38 -21.42 2.30
C ARG A 768 -0.38 -20.01 1.67
N VAL A 769 0.75 -19.32 1.74
CA VAL A 769 0.89 -17.89 1.42
C VAL A 769 0.39 -17.56 0.01
N PHE A 770 0.64 -18.42 -0.99
CA PHE A 770 0.13 -18.19 -2.34
C PHE A 770 -1.41 -18.24 -2.43
N ALA A 771 -2.06 -19.20 -1.76
CA ALA A 771 -3.52 -19.28 -1.74
C ALA A 771 -4.15 -18.15 -0.90
N ALA A 772 -3.50 -17.76 0.20
CA ALA A 772 -3.90 -16.60 0.99
C ALA A 772 -3.77 -15.29 0.21
N PHE A 773 -2.66 -15.11 -0.52
CA PHE A 773 -2.44 -13.99 -1.43
C PHE A 773 -3.51 -13.97 -2.52
N LEU A 774 -3.84 -15.11 -3.13
CA LEU A 774 -4.85 -15.18 -4.19
C LEU A 774 -6.22 -14.73 -3.68
N TRP A 775 -6.67 -15.19 -2.51
CA TRP A 775 -7.92 -14.71 -1.89
C TRP A 775 -7.88 -13.24 -1.45
N ALA A 776 -6.75 -12.77 -0.92
CA ALA A 776 -6.56 -11.35 -0.59
C ALA A 776 -6.52 -10.45 -1.85
N PHE A 777 -6.02 -10.97 -2.97
CA PHE A 777 -5.97 -10.31 -4.26
C PHE A 777 -7.37 -10.14 -4.84
N VAL A 778 -8.26 -11.15 -4.77
CA VAL A 778 -9.68 -10.97 -5.14
C VAL A 778 -10.31 -9.82 -4.35
N ALA A 779 -10.11 -9.80 -3.03
CA ALA A 779 -10.62 -8.73 -2.14
C ALA A 779 -9.90 -7.36 -2.29
N LEU A 780 -8.86 -7.26 -3.13
CA LEU A 780 -8.06 -6.05 -3.34
C LEU A 780 -8.04 -5.58 -4.80
N VAL A 781 -8.51 -6.39 -5.75
CA VAL A 781 -8.71 -5.99 -7.16
C VAL A 781 -10.07 -5.31 -7.36
N ASN A 782 -11.08 -5.65 -6.55
CA ASN A 782 -12.34 -4.88 -6.42
C ASN A 782 -12.14 -3.42 -5.91
N TRP A 783 -10.90 -3.02 -5.59
CA TRP A 783 -10.52 -1.66 -5.19
C TRP A 783 -10.54 -0.65 -6.36
N VAL A 784 -10.54 -1.12 -7.61
CA VAL A 784 -10.39 -0.29 -8.82
C VAL A 784 -11.73 -0.18 -9.58
N PRO A 785 -12.39 0.99 -9.65
CA PRO A 785 -12.10 2.26 -8.97
C PRO A 785 -13.36 2.93 -8.36
N VAL A 786 -13.67 2.66 -7.09
CA VAL A 786 -14.90 3.18 -6.42
C VAL A 786 -14.83 4.69 -6.09
N GLN A 787 -13.70 5.37 -6.31
CA GLN A 787 -13.55 6.82 -6.08
C GLN A 787 -13.77 7.68 -7.34
N VAL A 788 -14.83 7.37 -8.12
CA VAL A 788 -15.33 8.22 -9.21
C VAL A 788 -16.77 8.62 -8.89
N PRO A 789 -17.04 9.88 -8.49
CA PRO A 789 -18.41 10.35 -8.26
C PRO A 789 -19.19 10.40 -9.58
N TYR A 790 -20.15 9.48 -9.74
CA TYR A 790 -20.97 9.34 -10.96
C TYR A 790 -21.85 10.58 -11.23
N ASP A 791 -22.22 11.28 -10.16
CA ASP A 791 -22.92 12.58 -10.14
C ASP A 791 -22.11 13.72 -10.79
N THR A 792 -20.81 13.54 -11.04
CA THR A 792 -19.96 14.52 -11.74
C THR A 792 -19.35 13.95 -13.04
N HIS A 793 -20.23 13.72 -14.03
CA HIS A 793 -19.98 13.45 -15.46
C HIS A 793 -20.10 12.00 -15.99
N PHE A 794 -21.07 11.18 -15.53
CA PHE A 794 -21.52 10.00 -16.30
C PHE A 794 -23.04 9.98 -16.56
N PRO A 795 -23.51 10.17 -17.81
CA PRO A 795 -24.93 10.42 -18.13
C PRO A 795 -25.82 9.16 -18.20
N LEU A 796 -25.50 8.10 -17.44
CA LEU A 796 -26.17 6.79 -17.54
C LEU A 796 -27.60 6.74 -16.98
N ASN A 797 -28.13 7.86 -16.45
CA ASN A 797 -29.54 8.02 -16.12
C ASN A 797 -30.38 8.68 -17.24
N HIS A 798 -29.80 8.96 -18.42
CA HIS A 798 -30.55 9.40 -19.60
C HIS A 798 -30.82 8.23 -20.54
N ARG A 799 -32.10 7.94 -20.78
CA ARG A 799 -32.61 6.82 -21.61
C ARG A 799 -32.27 6.90 -23.12
N GLU A 800 -31.47 7.87 -23.54
CA GLU A 800 -31.25 8.21 -24.95
C GLU A 800 -29.83 7.88 -25.46
N MET A 801 -28.95 7.32 -24.61
CA MET A 801 -27.64 6.79 -25.04
C MET A 801 -27.53 5.28 -24.80
N PHE A 802 -28.06 4.51 -25.76
CA PHE A 802 -27.96 3.04 -25.79
C PHE A 802 -26.74 2.49 -26.54
N ASP A 803 -26.00 3.34 -27.29
CA ASP A 803 -24.88 2.93 -28.15
C ASP A 803 -23.51 3.03 -27.45
N HIS A 804 -23.28 2.26 -26.38
CA HIS A 804 -22.02 2.28 -25.63
C HIS A 804 -21.38 0.89 -25.46
N VAL A 805 -20.50 0.54 -26.42
CA VAL A 805 -19.49 -0.52 -26.25
C VAL A 805 -18.49 -0.19 -25.11
N GLY A 806 -18.34 1.12 -24.82
CA GLY A 806 -17.48 1.79 -23.84
C GLY A 806 -17.25 1.15 -22.46
N LEU A 807 -18.15 0.26 -22.02
CA LEU A 807 -17.99 -0.47 -20.76
C LEU A 807 -16.82 -1.46 -20.81
N ALA A 808 -16.53 -2.08 -21.95
CA ALA A 808 -15.68 -3.28 -22.02
C ALA A 808 -14.24 -3.06 -21.50
N GLY A 809 -13.66 -1.87 -21.66
CA GLY A 809 -12.24 -1.63 -21.43
C GLY A 809 -11.75 -1.81 -19.98
N SER A 810 -12.53 -1.37 -18.99
CA SER A 810 -12.22 -1.57 -17.56
C SER A 810 -12.44 -3.02 -17.14
N TYR A 811 -13.55 -3.61 -17.60
CA TYR A 811 -13.92 -5.00 -17.30
C TYR A 811 -12.98 -6.01 -17.93
N LEU A 812 -12.35 -5.75 -19.09
CA LEU A 812 -11.48 -6.70 -19.79
C LEU A 812 -10.18 -7.07 -19.05
N LEU A 813 -9.69 -6.24 -18.13
CA LEU A 813 -8.40 -6.45 -17.44
C LEU A 813 -8.52 -6.60 -15.92
N VAL A 814 -9.49 -5.94 -15.27
CA VAL A 814 -9.60 -5.93 -13.80
C VAL A 814 -10.42 -7.11 -13.30
N GLU A 815 -11.63 -7.34 -13.83
CA GLU A 815 -12.58 -8.28 -13.23
C GLU A 815 -12.35 -9.78 -13.56
N PRO A 816 -11.86 -10.19 -14.75
CA PRO A 816 -11.38 -11.56 -14.97
C PRO A 816 -10.26 -11.98 -14.00
N LEU A 817 -9.52 -11.02 -13.44
CA LEU A 817 -8.51 -11.24 -12.40
C LEU A 817 -9.10 -11.33 -10.97
N THR A 818 -10.42 -11.19 -10.77
CA THR A 818 -11.07 -11.49 -9.48
C THR A 818 -11.60 -12.92 -9.48
N ILE A 819 -12.31 -13.33 -10.53
CA ILE A 819 -13.14 -14.54 -10.50
C ILE A 819 -12.44 -15.83 -10.92
N ALA A 820 -11.53 -15.78 -11.91
CA ALA A 820 -10.63 -16.90 -12.12
C ALA A 820 -9.80 -17.18 -10.85
N PRO A 821 -9.15 -16.17 -10.23
CA PRO A 821 -8.51 -16.31 -8.91
C PRO A 821 -9.41 -16.78 -7.75
N ALA A 822 -10.69 -16.43 -7.68
CA ALA A 822 -11.60 -16.97 -6.68
C ALA A 822 -11.84 -18.48 -6.86
N VAL A 823 -12.20 -18.93 -8.06
CA VAL A 823 -12.46 -20.34 -8.38
C VAL A 823 -11.16 -21.17 -8.29
N ILE A 824 -10.06 -20.67 -8.86
CA ILE A 824 -8.72 -21.28 -8.75
C ILE A 824 -8.28 -21.32 -7.28
N GLY A 825 -8.53 -20.27 -6.49
CA GLY A 825 -8.22 -20.23 -5.06
C GLY A 825 -8.97 -21.29 -4.26
N LEU A 826 -10.26 -21.47 -4.52
CA LEU A 826 -11.08 -22.49 -3.87
C LEU A 826 -10.60 -23.91 -4.25
N LEU A 827 -10.30 -24.15 -5.53
CA LEU A 827 -9.73 -25.41 -6.04
C LEU A 827 -8.32 -25.68 -5.50
N LEU A 828 -7.45 -24.68 -5.41
CA LEU A 828 -6.11 -24.78 -4.82
C LEU A 828 -6.17 -25.09 -3.32
N VAL A 829 -7.12 -24.50 -2.58
CA VAL A 829 -7.32 -24.78 -1.16
C VAL A 829 -7.76 -26.24 -0.94
N VAL A 830 -8.70 -26.74 -1.74
CA VAL A 830 -9.20 -28.12 -1.67
C VAL A 830 -8.18 -29.15 -2.18
N THR A 831 -7.39 -28.84 -3.21
CA THR A 831 -6.33 -29.75 -3.69
C THR A 831 -5.13 -29.77 -2.74
N ALA A 832 -4.68 -28.62 -2.22
CA ALA A 832 -3.62 -28.57 -1.21
C ALA A 832 -4.03 -29.24 0.11
N ALA A 833 -5.34 -29.36 0.43
CA ALA A 833 -5.80 -30.16 1.57
C ALA A 833 -5.43 -31.65 1.47
N ARG A 834 -5.12 -32.18 0.28
CA ARG A 834 -4.66 -33.56 0.08
C ARG A 834 -3.23 -33.80 0.59
N SER A 835 -2.32 -32.84 0.37
CA SER A 835 -0.88 -33.01 0.61
C SER A 835 -0.47 -33.13 2.09
N GLY A 836 -1.31 -32.63 3.00
CA GLY A 836 -1.05 -32.64 4.45
C GLY A 836 -1.17 -34.01 5.15
N ARG A 837 -1.23 -35.12 4.39
CA ARG A 837 -1.27 -36.50 4.93
C ARG A 837 -0.10 -37.38 4.49
N SER A 838 0.89 -36.84 3.78
CA SER A 838 2.04 -37.60 3.26
C SER A 838 3.38 -36.91 3.56
N THR A 839 3.67 -36.73 4.84
CA THR A 839 5.02 -36.60 5.44
C THR A 839 4.86 -36.63 6.95
N HIS A 840 5.22 -37.77 7.55
CA HIS A 840 5.42 -37.95 8.99
C HIS A 840 6.78 -38.60 9.17
#